data_AF-A0A8H5UJ48-F1
#
_entry.id   AF-A0A8H5UJ48-F1
#
_cell.length_a   1.000
_cell.length_b   1.000
_cell.length_c   1.000
_cell.angle_alpha   90.00
_cell.angle_beta   90.00
_cell.angle_gamma   90.00
#
_symmetry.space_group_name_H-M   'P 1'
#
loop_
_entity.id
_entity.type
_entity.pdbx_description
1 polymer ?
#
loop_
_entity_poly.entity_id
_entity_poly.type
_entity_poly.pdbx_seq_one_letter_code
_entity_poly.pdbx_strand_id
1 'polypeptide(L)'
;MPASYHKGQVYECVSNDPSDLQSRPQHQHSRSQRLGFVRILVLSLGTVVIVAVVTFLGFLWWGAIASVNEGDRPSSHILRRILGSGWLLRSITISSLVYRVVAGAQTAAATEMIASIFLEGNGCLLPDLARLSLTRCQTAGPFQLAFTAPRQLHDSGNLFTSGLLVALLIASVVTQFTSTILLTDLSAARLVNDPSTLNVAFGFKYPSSEDANSSTNLFNPYAGVDYWTSRPSSYLRFAEISAPPVQGDGVYDTGAIARAFLPFNNSTQRATLRSYEGPATVIDARVICTRPRLSIHTINLTDVYMLSLGDSVSIHGEYEGLDTTYSDPSSFACMVDVGKVSDRPLQQRISLCPMDSTPAFIKGGVRPDLSSYTKAYLFINATSGFENWRENGLGGNEPVTILESHRTSQSQGPWQSLGLNGAPNTGIDATLCFANPIPWDYKISAASSQDGFEPTLQWNITAGTYRSNAVRSLLGSTLAPVPSLERGLLKLASPGNWNTADASIAFNTPDTINYIWTALRTQSYNVSLSLSKRENGDDLPLLVPHRAHIGLFQEILAHTDSNAALAMQALFFTLLQMSYSDYTAEFDVSAKASASFSQDVIIPVQWRGFILFCTIVGIHIALVTAIMVTFFLRTRVTALGNAWQAVGQAVEVAGGETVYRAVDREESSPAIEAHGSDEGPPSKRQRGFIARQACEYCRQKKTRCDEDFPCGLCKSLGLQCKFTQRKATRNEASLGMIVNILRRIEGKIDDSKPHESNPTEHRSIATALRPFNPRSPANSSEVLGVPSFLRHETIDSPAAPTDPNPAISFSAHQVLFWPAIQSALPESVKLMCQMQGGTYSTRLEASRPKLPHATSVDISSDWLSKLSIATLKQLSDVYFTTFNLANPILDQKTYFQRTLGVAIDGNFGICIESCIVLIVMALGSMGQKALQEAGFSGTPASSPYVGQDADMPGLDFFNEARKRFGFLMCEQDLQACQFYLLSGLFYAEALRPIDWWAMLSKASACSAYFWNNLSRDRDEWMLDMQSRLFWITISSEAIERGEVLMFEDPTADYPPGPVEDELIRQLEQWRERLPPMLQFDPKSPLTQAESPSDALVTAWLHARYFVARYHIGRPLLHRALERPASLTEGHLRKCRDAISAVLAWASVIQVTDTMRSCNPLKFFVCSQIFGQICVIYALSVSPYPYIRAIVSDVNKKWTNFALNYLEAGAFSSPAIEQDFKIAKILCEDIGKI
;
A
#
# COMPACT_ATOMS: atom_id res chain seq x y z
N MET A 1 26.99 80.30 26.15
CA MET A 1 28.46 80.36 25.94
C MET A 1 29.09 79.11 26.53
N PRO A 2 30.08 78.46 25.89
CA PRO A 2 30.19 78.16 24.45
C PRO A 2 30.59 76.66 24.23
N ALA A 3 30.10 75.99 23.17
CA ALA A 3 30.69 75.79 21.83
C ALA A 3 31.92 74.85 21.75
N SER A 4 31.81 73.76 20.99
CA SER A 4 32.68 73.49 19.81
C SER A 4 32.40 72.12 19.18
N TYR A 5 32.01 72.14 17.90
CA TYR A 5 32.21 71.07 16.93
C TYR A 5 33.71 70.75 16.79
N HIS A 6 34.07 69.47 16.65
CA HIS A 6 35.23 69.07 15.85
C HIS A 6 34.91 67.82 15.01
N LYS A 7 35.18 67.97 13.71
CA LYS A 7 35.18 66.97 12.64
C LYS A 7 36.29 65.94 12.83
N GLY A 8 35.99 64.70 12.43
CA GLY A 8 36.83 63.76 11.65
C GLY A 8 38.33 63.65 11.93
N GLN A 9 38.73 62.47 12.43
CA GLN A 9 39.93 61.72 12.04
C GLN A 9 39.43 60.29 11.78
N VAL A 10 39.35 59.81 10.52
CA VAL A 10 40.42 59.12 9.80
C VAL A 10 41.19 58.17 10.74
N TYR A 11 40.75 56.91 10.79
CA TYR A 11 41.64 55.79 11.05
C TYR A 11 41.79 55.07 9.71
N GLU A 12 42.76 55.52 8.92
CA GLU A 12 44.09 54.91 8.78
C GLU A 12 44.03 53.49 8.22
N CYS A 13 44.53 53.36 7.00
CA CYS A 13 44.86 52.12 6.34
C CYS A 13 45.60 51.20 7.31
N VAL A 14 45.05 50.01 7.55
CA VAL A 14 45.78 48.97 8.26
C VAL A 14 46.97 48.59 7.38
N SER A 15 48.14 48.96 7.89
CA SER A 15 49.44 48.53 7.43
C SER A 15 49.54 47.01 7.47
N ASN A 16 50.06 46.44 6.38
CA ASN A 16 50.59 45.08 6.34
C ASN A 16 51.77 44.96 7.32
N ASP A 17 51.51 44.57 8.57
CA ASP A 17 52.56 44.07 9.45
C ASP A 17 52.05 42.78 10.16
N PRO A 18 52.72 41.61 10.01
CA PRO A 18 52.15 40.31 10.39
C PRO A 18 52.17 39.97 11.89
N SER A 19 52.44 40.94 12.78
CA SER A 19 52.88 40.65 14.16
C SER A 19 51.87 40.91 15.27
N ASP A 20 50.68 41.49 15.00
CA ASP A 20 49.74 41.91 16.07
C ASP A 20 48.38 41.18 16.12
N LEU A 21 48.27 39.98 15.54
CA LEU A 21 47.09 39.09 15.75
C LEU A 21 47.15 38.39 17.12
N GLN A 22 46.89 39.13 18.21
CA GLN A 22 46.54 38.52 19.49
C GLN A 22 45.14 37.88 19.40
N SER A 23 45.12 36.57 19.64
CA SER A 23 43.97 35.68 19.55
C SER A 23 42.83 36.05 20.51
N ARG A 24 41.62 36.29 19.97
CA ARG A 24 40.38 36.27 20.75
C ARG A 24 40.18 34.86 21.35
N PRO A 25 39.81 34.72 22.64
CA PRO A 25 39.55 33.42 23.23
C PRO A 25 38.33 32.77 22.57
N GLN A 26 38.54 31.61 21.91
CA GLN A 26 37.45 30.79 21.36
C GLN A 26 36.64 30.18 22.51
N HIS A 27 35.38 30.58 22.64
CA HIS A 27 34.45 30.05 23.64
C HIS A 27 34.20 28.55 23.35
N GLN A 28 34.63 27.65 24.25
CA GLN A 28 34.36 26.22 24.14
C GLN A 28 32.92 25.91 24.58
N HIS A 29 32.17 25.19 23.76
CA HIS A 29 30.81 24.78 24.10
C HIS A 29 30.80 23.56 25.04
N SER A 30 29.93 23.59 26.05
CA SER A 30 29.72 22.43 26.94
C SER A 30 29.09 21.25 26.19
N ARG A 31 29.24 20.02 26.72
CA ARG A 31 28.75 18.79 26.05
C ARG A 31 27.25 18.84 25.71
N SER A 32 26.42 19.43 26.56
CA SER A 32 24.99 19.59 26.31
C SER A 32 24.68 20.62 25.22
N GLN A 33 25.45 21.71 25.17
CA GLN A 33 25.31 22.75 24.13
C GLN A 33 25.75 22.25 22.74
N ARG A 34 26.66 21.28 22.67
CA ARG A 34 27.15 20.73 21.39
C ARG A 34 26.15 19.84 20.66
N LEU A 35 25.34 19.07 21.38
CA LEU A 35 24.27 18.24 20.79
C LEU A 35 22.91 18.95 20.73
N GLY A 36 22.62 19.84 21.68
CA GLY A 36 21.28 20.38 21.89
C GLY A 36 20.32 19.37 22.54
N PHE A 37 19.29 19.89 23.20
CA PHE A 37 18.34 19.09 23.98
C PHE A 37 17.59 18.04 23.12
N VAL A 38 17.16 18.44 21.92
CA VAL A 38 16.39 17.58 21.01
C VAL A 38 17.18 16.33 20.62
N ARG A 39 18.47 16.45 20.29
CA ARG A 39 19.29 15.30 19.88
C ARG A 39 19.60 14.37 21.05
N ILE A 40 19.76 14.91 22.26
CA ILE A 40 19.90 14.11 23.47
C ILE A 40 18.64 13.25 23.67
N LEU A 41 17.45 13.84 23.49
CA LEU A 41 16.18 13.12 23.59
C LEU A 41 16.06 12.04 22.50
N VAL A 42 16.38 12.37 21.25
CA VAL A 42 16.37 11.38 20.13
C VAL A 42 17.30 10.20 20.40
N LEU A 43 18.51 10.43 20.91
CA LEU A 43 19.46 9.35 21.19
C LEU A 43 19.05 8.53 22.40
N SER A 44 18.66 9.17 23.51
CA SER A 44 18.32 8.48 24.77
C SER A 44 16.96 7.78 24.70
N LEU A 45 15.88 8.53 24.46
CA LEU A 45 14.52 7.98 24.37
C LEU A 45 14.41 6.99 23.21
N GLY A 46 15.06 7.29 22.07
CA GLY A 46 15.09 6.39 20.93
C GLY A 46 15.69 5.02 21.26
N THR A 47 16.78 4.98 22.03
CA THR A 47 17.41 3.72 22.44
C THR A 47 16.49 2.90 23.36
N VAL A 48 15.78 3.56 24.28
CA VAL A 48 14.78 2.90 25.15
C VAL A 48 13.65 2.28 24.31
N VAL A 49 13.14 3.02 23.32
CA VAL A 49 12.08 2.51 22.42
C VAL A 49 12.56 1.32 21.60
N ILE A 50 13.79 1.34 21.09
CA ILE A 50 14.37 0.20 20.36
C ILE A 50 14.41 -1.06 21.23
N VAL A 51 14.85 -0.95 22.49
CA VAL A 51 14.88 -2.08 23.44
C VAL A 51 13.47 -2.59 23.73
N ALA A 52 12.48 -1.70 23.89
CA ALA A 52 11.09 -2.08 24.08
C ALA A 52 10.51 -2.85 22.87
N VAL A 53 10.87 -2.45 21.64
CA VAL A 53 10.47 -3.17 20.42
C VAL A 53 11.07 -4.58 20.37
N VAL A 54 12.37 -4.72 20.64
CA VAL A 54 13.05 -6.03 20.62
C VAL A 54 12.45 -6.97 21.68
N THR A 55 12.21 -6.48 22.89
CA THR A 55 11.64 -7.27 23.98
C THR A 55 10.21 -7.72 23.68
N PHE A 56 9.37 -6.83 23.14
CA PHE A 56 8.01 -7.17 22.72
C PHE A 56 7.98 -8.23 21.60
N LEU A 57 8.81 -8.07 20.57
CA LEU A 57 8.92 -9.06 19.50
C LEU A 57 9.46 -10.40 20.02
N GLY A 58 10.44 -10.38 20.94
CA GLY A 58 10.95 -11.58 21.59
C GLY A 58 9.88 -12.35 22.36
N PHE A 59 8.99 -11.65 23.07
CA PHE A 59 7.82 -12.25 23.72
C PHE A 59 6.88 -12.94 22.72
N LEU A 60 6.62 -12.32 21.56
CA LEU A 60 5.78 -12.91 20.51
C LEU A 60 6.42 -14.17 19.90
N TRP A 61 7.72 -14.14 19.59
CA TRP A 61 8.44 -15.28 19.01
C TRP A 61 8.48 -16.46 19.98
N TRP A 62 8.86 -16.21 21.23
CA TRP A 62 8.91 -17.22 22.27
C TRP A 62 7.54 -17.89 22.45
N GLY A 63 6.50 -17.07 22.60
CA GLY A 63 5.15 -17.54 22.81
C GLY A 63 4.60 -18.39 21.66
N ALA A 64 4.79 -17.94 20.42
CA ALA A 64 4.31 -18.65 19.24
C ALA A 64 5.04 -19.99 19.03
N ILE A 65 6.36 -20.02 19.15
CA ILE A 65 7.14 -21.26 18.96
C ILE A 65 6.84 -22.27 20.07
N ALA A 66 6.68 -21.81 21.32
CA ALA A 66 6.25 -22.68 22.43
C ALA A 66 4.87 -23.32 22.16
N SER A 67 3.93 -22.57 21.57
CA SER A 67 2.59 -23.09 21.25
C SER A 67 2.57 -24.19 20.17
N VAL A 68 3.56 -24.19 19.27
CA VAL A 68 3.75 -25.26 18.28
C VAL A 68 4.34 -26.51 18.92
N ASN A 69 5.24 -26.35 19.88
CA ASN A 69 5.99 -27.45 20.48
C ASN A 69 5.24 -28.16 21.63
N GLU A 70 4.43 -27.43 22.41
CA GLU A 70 3.82 -27.94 23.65
C GLU A 70 2.33 -28.30 23.52
N GLY A 71 1.72 -28.12 22.34
CA GLY A 71 0.41 -28.66 21.96
C GLY A 71 -0.64 -27.60 21.62
N ASP A 72 -0.73 -27.24 20.33
CA ASP A 72 -1.71 -26.44 19.57
C ASP A 72 -2.47 -25.27 20.27
N ARG A 73 -2.10 -24.88 21.50
CA ARG A 73 -2.78 -23.92 22.38
C ARG A 73 -1.75 -23.04 23.11
N PRO A 74 -1.77 -21.72 22.93
CA PRO A 74 -0.83 -20.82 23.59
C PRO A 74 -1.08 -20.72 25.10
N SER A 75 -0.03 -20.59 25.92
CA SER A 75 -0.15 -20.51 27.38
C SER A 75 -0.69 -19.18 27.91
N SER A 76 -0.37 -18.04 27.25
CA SER A 76 -0.78 -16.71 27.70
C SER A 76 -1.99 -16.14 26.98
N HIS A 77 -2.88 -15.48 27.73
CA HIS A 77 -4.15 -14.94 27.21
C HIS A 77 -3.95 -13.79 26.20
N ILE A 78 -2.88 -13.00 26.36
CA ILE A 78 -2.51 -11.89 25.46
C ILE A 78 -2.06 -12.45 24.11
N LEU A 79 -1.21 -13.48 24.13
CA LEU A 79 -0.69 -14.14 22.93
C LEU A 79 -1.82 -14.82 22.15
N ARG A 80 -2.76 -15.49 22.84
CA ARG A 80 -3.96 -16.07 22.20
C ARG A 80 -4.73 -15.03 21.40
N ARG A 81 -4.95 -13.84 21.98
CA ARG A 81 -5.68 -12.77 21.31
C ARG A 81 -4.93 -12.26 20.08
N ILE A 82 -3.61 -12.08 20.17
CA ILE A 82 -2.79 -11.58 19.06
C ILE A 82 -2.71 -12.60 17.91
N LEU A 83 -2.49 -13.88 18.22
CA LEU A 83 -2.40 -14.96 17.23
C LEU A 83 -3.76 -15.27 16.61
N GLY A 84 -4.80 -15.49 17.43
CA GLY A 84 -6.13 -15.92 16.95
C GLY A 84 -6.90 -14.86 16.16
N SER A 85 -6.60 -13.57 16.33
CA SER A 85 -7.27 -12.48 15.59
C SER A 85 -6.53 -12.00 14.33
N GLY A 86 -5.45 -12.68 13.93
CA GLY A 86 -4.64 -12.29 12.77
C GLY A 86 -3.84 -10.99 12.95
N TRP A 87 -3.69 -10.53 14.20
CA TRP A 87 -2.97 -9.29 14.52
C TRP A 87 -1.46 -9.44 14.57
N LEU A 88 -0.93 -10.67 14.49
CA LEU A 88 0.51 -10.92 14.54
C LEU A 88 1.26 -10.16 13.43
N LEU A 89 0.81 -10.28 12.18
CA LEU A 89 1.44 -9.60 11.06
C LEU A 89 1.44 -8.08 11.25
N ARG A 90 0.30 -7.51 11.68
CA ARG A 90 0.16 -6.08 11.99
C ARG A 90 1.12 -5.66 13.10
N SER A 91 1.24 -6.47 14.15
CA SER A 91 2.12 -6.20 15.30
C SER A 91 3.60 -6.20 14.89
N ILE A 92 4.02 -7.14 14.04
CA ILE A 92 5.37 -7.19 13.45
C ILE A 92 5.62 -5.95 12.58
N THR A 93 4.70 -5.62 11.68
CA THR A 93 4.83 -4.45 10.80
C THR A 93 4.91 -3.15 11.59
N ILE A 94 4.03 -2.93 12.57
CA ILE A 94 4.04 -1.73 13.41
C ILE A 94 5.34 -1.65 14.22
N SER A 95 5.76 -2.75 14.87
CA SER A 95 6.99 -2.77 15.66
C SER A 95 8.23 -2.49 14.80
N SER A 96 8.31 -3.08 13.60
CA SER A 96 9.38 -2.82 12.64
C SER A 96 9.36 -1.39 12.09
N LEU A 97 8.18 -0.79 11.94
CA LEU A 97 8.03 0.62 11.53
C LEU A 97 8.53 1.56 12.63
N VAL A 98 8.10 1.34 13.88
CA VAL A 98 8.56 2.11 15.04
C VAL A 98 10.08 2.03 15.16
N TYR A 99 10.66 0.84 15.04
CA TYR A 99 12.12 0.67 14.99
C TYR A 99 12.76 1.50 13.88
N ARG A 100 12.26 1.42 12.64
CA ARG A 100 12.84 2.14 11.48
C ARG A 100 12.79 3.65 11.63
N VAL A 101 11.69 4.19 12.15
CA VAL A 101 11.54 5.64 12.38
C VAL A 101 12.56 6.13 13.41
N VAL A 102 12.66 5.42 14.54
CA VAL A 102 13.60 5.77 15.62
C VAL A 102 15.05 5.60 15.18
N ALA A 103 15.38 4.48 14.54
CA ALA A 103 16.70 4.24 13.99
C ALA A 103 17.09 5.30 12.95
N GLY A 104 16.16 5.69 12.07
CA GLY A 104 16.36 6.76 11.09
C GLY A 104 16.68 8.11 11.73
N ALA A 105 15.96 8.48 12.79
CA ALA A 105 16.22 9.71 13.54
C ALA A 105 17.61 9.69 14.22
N GLN A 106 18.00 8.55 14.80
CA GLN A 106 19.34 8.39 15.38
C GLN A 106 20.44 8.45 14.32
N THR A 107 20.22 7.85 13.15
CA THR A 107 21.15 7.90 12.01
C THR A 107 21.30 9.32 11.46
N ALA A 108 20.22 10.11 11.42
CA ALA A 108 20.30 11.52 11.02
C ALA A 108 21.19 12.32 12.00
N ALA A 109 20.97 12.16 13.31
CA ALA A 109 21.84 12.76 14.33
C ALA A 109 23.30 12.28 14.22
N ALA A 110 23.52 11.00 13.92
CA ALA A 110 24.86 10.45 13.67
C ALA A 110 25.52 11.03 12.40
N THR A 111 24.73 11.34 11.37
CA THR A 111 25.21 11.97 10.12
C THR A 111 25.65 13.41 10.36
N GLU A 112 24.88 14.17 11.14
CA GLU A 112 25.25 15.51 11.61
C GLU A 112 26.58 15.50 12.40
N MET A 113 26.73 14.51 13.29
CA MET A 113 27.97 14.29 14.06
C MET A 113 29.16 13.98 13.15
N ILE A 114 29.00 13.12 12.14
CA ILE A 114 30.06 12.80 11.16
C ILE A 114 30.46 14.04 10.36
N ALA A 115 29.50 14.83 9.88
CA ALA A 115 29.79 16.05 9.14
C ALA A 115 30.64 17.03 9.97
N SER A 116 30.34 17.12 11.27
CA SER A 116 31.09 17.94 12.22
C SER A 116 32.51 17.42 12.46
N ILE A 117 32.70 16.11 12.51
CA ILE A 117 34.03 15.50 12.64
C ILE A 117 34.91 15.79 11.41
N PHE A 118 34.33 15.82 10.20
CA PHE A 118 35.08 16.23 9.00
C PHE A 118 35.49 17.70 9.04
N LEU A 119 34.64 18.59 9.54
CA LEU A 119 34.91 20.03 9.57
C LEU A 119 35.95 20.45 10.63
N GLU A 120 35.90 19.86 11.83
CA GLU A 120 36.82 20.22 12.93
C GLU A 120 38.00 19.27 13.11
N GLY A 121 37.96 18.08 12.49
CA GLY A 121 39.01 17.09 12.56
C GLY A 121 40.16 17.42 11.61
N ASN A 122 40.38 16.56 10.62
CA ASN A 122 41.50 16.70 9.68
C ASN A 122 41.17 17.60 8.49
N GLY A 123 39.99 18.23 8.48
CA GLY A 123 39.49 19.08 7.40
C GLY A 123 38.80 18.28 6.29
N CYS A 124 38.22 18.99 5.32
CA CYS A 124 37.56 18.41 4.15
C CYS A 124 37.97 19.15 2.87
N LEU A 125 37.87 18.47 1.73
CA LEU A 125 37.95 19.10 0.41
C LEU A 125 36.98 20.29 0.28
N LEU A 126 37.45 21.39 -0.32
CA LEU A 126 36.70 22.63 -0.51
C LEU A 126 35.29 22.46 -1.14
N PRO A 127 35.09 21.59 -2.16
CA PRO A 127 33.76 21.37 -2.75
C PRO A 127 32.76 20.72 -1.79
N ASP A 128 33.23 19.99 -0.78
CA ASP A 128 32.38 19.29 0.18
C ASP A 128 32.08 20.16 1.42
N LEU A 129 32.79 21.28 1.60
CA LEU A 129 32.69 22.14 2.79
C LEU A 129 31.27 22.70 3.00
N ALA A 130 30.68 23.31 1.97
CA ALA A 130 29.34 23.89 2.08
C ALA A 130 28.29 22.81 2.40
N ARG A 131 28.41 21.64 1.76
CA ARG A 131 27.52 20.49 1.98
C ARG A 131 27.66 19.94 3.40
N LEU A 132 28.89 19.74 3.87
CA LEU A 132 29.16 19.27 5.24
C LEU A 132 28.71 20.30 6.28
N SER A 133 28.90 21.59 6.01
CA SER A 133 28.46 22.66 6.92
C SER A 133 26.95 22.69 7.08
N LEU A 134 26.20 22.64 5.98
CA LEU A 134 24.73 22.59 5.96
C LEU A 134 24.18 21.29 6.58
N THR A 135 24.88 20.17 6.41
CA THR A 135 24.47 18.88 6.99
C THR A 135 24.44 18.88 8.52
N ARG A 136 25.10 19.83 9.20
CA ARG A 136 25.04 19.95 10.67
C ARG A 136 23.77 20.61 11.21
N CYS A 137 23.05 21.36 10.37
CA CYS A 137 21.84 22.07 10.77
C CYS A 137 20.56 21.53 10.10
N GLN A 138 20.69 20.57 9.19
CA GLN A 138 19.58 19.88 8.54
C GLN A 138 19.52 18.44 9.03
N THR A 139 18.34 17.97 9.44
CA THR A 139 18.08 16.54 9.67
C THR A 139 18.21 15.79 8.35
N ALA A 140 19.43 15.36 8.04
CA ALA A 140 19.79 14.69 6.81
C ALA A 140 20.25 13.26 7.11
N GLY A 141 19.70 12.28 6.39
CA GLY A 141 20.19 10.91 6.43
C GLY A 141 21.58 10.77 5.80
N PRO A 142 22.29 9.67 6.05
CA PRO A 142 23.69 9.48 5.64
C PRO A 142 23.87 9.47 4.13
N PHE A 143 22.82 9.18 3.36
CA PHE A 143 22.82 9.22 1.89
C PHE A 143 23.18 10.60 1.32
N GLN A 144 22.92 11.69 2.04
CA GLN A 144 23.33 13.05 1.62
C GLN A 144 24.86 13.19 1.55
N LEU A 145 25.59 12.37 2.32
CA LEU A 145 27.04 12.32 2.34
C LEU A 145 27.60 11.10 1.56
N ALA A 146 26.78 10.34 0.84
CA ALA A 146 27.24 9.15 0.14
C ALA A 146 28.32 9.45 -0.91
N PHE A 147 28.26 10.62 -1.55
CA PHE A 147 29.24 11.05 -2.55
C PHE A 147 30.48 11.75 -1.96
N THR A 148 30.45 12.14 -0.68
CA THR A 148 31.63 12.73 -0.01
C THR A 148 32.58 11.64 0.48
N ALA A 149 32.05 10.49 0.96
CA ALA A 149 32.88 9.39 1.47
C ALA A 149 34.00 8.94 0.51
N PRO A 150 33.73 8.62 -0.78
CA PRO A 150 34.76 8.18 -1.73
C PRO A 150 35.86 9.21 -1.98
N ARG A 151 35.52 10.49 -1.92
CA ARG A 151 36.47 11.59 -2.18
C ARG A 151 37.39 11.83 -0.99
N GLN A 152 36.86 11.64 0.23
CA GLN A 152 37.61 11.80 1.48
C GLN A 152 38.45 10.56 1.84
N LEU A 153 38.15 9.38 1.27
CA LEU A 153 38.94 8.15 1.44
C LEU A 153 40.36 8.23 0.88
N HIS A 154 40.64 9.18 -0.02
CA HIS A 154 41.98 9.42 -0.56
C HIS A 154 42.92 10.11 0.45
N ASP A 155 42.36 10.72 1.50
CA ASP A 155 43.14 11.33 2.57
C ASP A 155 43.27 10.35 3.76
N SER A 156 44.52 9.96 4.05
CA SER A 156 44.85 9.07 5.16
C SER A 156 44.35 9.57 6.52
N GLY A 157 44.22 10.88 6.71
CA GLY A 157 43.66 11.47 7.92
C GLY A 157 42.17 11.18 8.10
N ASN A 158 41.41 11.02 7.02
CA ASN A 158 39.96 10.92 7.03
C ASN A 158 39.43 9.49 6.85
N LEU A 159 40.32 8.48 6.76
CA LEU A 159 39.97 7.07 6.54
C LEU A 159 39.01 6.51 7.60
N PHE A 160 39.27 6.78 8.89
CA PHE A 160 38.43 6.30 10.00
C PHE A 160 37.02 6.89 9.96
N THR A 161 36.90 8.21 9.79
CA THR A 161 35.60 8.91 9.73
C THR A 161 34.81 8.49 8.50
N SER A 162 35.49 8.31 7.36
CA SER A 162 34.88 7.79 6.12
C SER A 162 34.40 6.35 6.29
N GLY A 163 35.15 5.52 7.02
CA GLY A 163 34.73 4.17 7.39
C GLY A 163 33.45 4.14 8.24
N LEU A 164 33.34 5.04 9.24
CA LEU A 164 32.12 5.19 10.04
C LEU A 164 30.92 5.63 9.18
N LEU A 165 31.13 6.53 8.22
CA LEU A 165 30.08 6.96 7.29
C LEU A 165 29.59 5.81 6.38
N VAL A 166 30.52 5.02 5.83
CA VAL A 166 30.17 3.84 5.02
C VAL A 166 29.43 2.80 5.85
N ALA A 167 29.88 2.53 7.08
CA ALA A 167 29.17 1.63 7.99
C ALA A 167 27.75 2.14 8.29
N LEU A 168 27.58 3.45 8.49
CA LEU A 168 26.28 4.08 8.75
C LEU A 168 25.34 4.00 7.54
N LEU A 169 25.88 4.15 6.33
CA LEU A 169 25.14 3.94 5.08
C LEU A 169 24.65 2.50 4.95
N ILE A 170 25.54 1.52 5.17
CA ILE A 170 25.19 0.09 5.09
C ILE A 170 24.12 -0.25 6.13
N ALA A 171 24.31 0.17 7.39
CA ALA A 171 23.33 -0.03 8.45
C ALA A 171 21.97 0.60 8.09
N SER A 172 21.97 1.79 7.48
CA SER A 172 20.74 2.48 7.05
C SER A 172 19.99 1.76 5.94
N VAL A 173 20.70 1.11 5.01
CA VAL A 173 20.09 0.26 3.97
C VAL A 173 19.50 -1.01 4.61
N VAL A 174 20.30 -1.70 5.42
CA VAL A 174 19.93 -2.99 6.02
C VAL A 174 18.71 -2.84 6.94
N THR A 175 18.61 -1.73 7.68
CA THR A 175 17.46 -1.45 8.55
C THR A 175 16.13 -1.29 7.82
N GLN A 176 16.13 -0.97 6.52
CA GLN A 176 14.88 -0.89 5.72
C GLN A 176 14.22 -2.26 5.50
N PHE A 177 15.00 -3.34 5.54
CA PHE A 177 14.53 -4.70 5.29
C PHE A 177 14.12 -5.45 6.56
N THR A 178 14.04 -4.77 7.70
CA THR A 178 13.74 -5.40 9.01
C THR A 178 12.39 -6.10 9.05
N SER A 179 11.34 -5.53 8.44
CA SER A 179 10.05 -6.22 8.31
C SER A 179 10.21 -7.50 7.50
N THR A 180 10.85 -7.42 6.34
CA THR A 180 11.06 -8.57 5.45
C THR A 180 11.84 -9.69 6.12
N ILE A 181 12.89 -9.34 6.86
CA ILE A 181 13.71 -10.29 7.63
C ILE A 181 12.84 -11.01 8.68
N LEU A 182 12.04 -10.26 9.45
CA LEU A 182 11.15 -10.86 10.45
C LEU A 182 10.06 -11.76 9.82
N LEU A 183 9.57 -11.43 8.62
CA LEU A 183 8.59 -12.25 7.91
C LEU A 183 9.16 -13.60 7.44
N THR A 184 10.49 -13.74 7.30
CA THR A 184 11.09 -15.03 6.90
C THR A 184 10.93 -16.14 7.93
N ASP A 185 10.63 -15.79 9.19
CA ASP A 185 10.38 -16.77 10.25
C ASP A 185 8.95 -17.31 10.26
N LEU A 186 8.04 -16.69 9.51
CA LEU A 186 6.62 -17.00 9.53
C LEU A 186 6.28 -18.19 8.62
N SER A 187 5.47 -19.10 9.12
CA SER A 187 4.80 -20.13 8.31
C SER A 187 3.37 -20.37 8.79
N ALA A 188 2.57 -21.06 7.99
CA ALA A 188 1.25 -21.48 8.40
C ALA A 188 1.37 -22.60 9.44
N ALA A 189 0.77 -22.39 10.61
CA ALA A 189 0.58 -23.40 11.63
C ALA A 189 -0.89 -23.49 12.02
N ARG A 190 -1.29 -24.67 12.51
CA ARG A 190 -2.65 -24.91 13.00
C ARG A 190 -2.70 -24.59 14.48
N LEU A 191 -3.62 -23.71 14.89
CA LEU A 191 -3.91 -23.43 16.29
C LEU A 191 -5.35 -23.78 16.62
N VAL A 192 -5.59 -24.28 17.82
CA VAL A 192 -6.93 -24.57 18.32
C VAL A 192 -7.48 -23.33 19.01
N ASN A 193 -8.60 -22.83 18.50
CA ASN A 193 -9.29 -21.69 19.09
C ASN A 193 -9.91 -22.05 20.46
N ASP A 194 -10.10 -21.04 21.30
CA ASP A 194 -10.85 -21.21 22.53
C ASP A 194 -12.29 -21.69 22.22
N PRO A 195 -12.93 -22.46 23.12
CA PRO A 195 -14.27 -22.99 22.87
C PRO A 195 -15.28 -21.87 22.61
N SER A 196 -15.89 -21.92 21.43
CA SER A 196 -16.93 -20.99 21.03
C SER A 196 -18.31 -21.58 21.34
N THR A 197 -19.20 -20.77 21.91
CA THR A 197 -20.61 -21.18 22.09
C THR A 197 -21.38 -20.82 20.83
N LEU A 198 -21.95 -21.83 20.17
CA LEU A 198 -22.68 -21.72 18.90
C LEU A 198 -24.09 -22.29 19.07
N ASN A 199 -25.06 -21.73 18.36
CA ASN A 199 -26.37 -22.37 18.23
C ASN A 199 -26.30 -23.35 17.05
N VAL A 200 -26.56 -24.63 17.33
CA VAL A 200 -26.57 -25.70 16.31
C VAL A 200 -27.99 -26.22 16.15
N ALA A 201 -28.40 -26.48 14.90
CA ALA A 201 -29.67 -27.13 14.58
C ALA A 201 -29.46 -28.65 14.47
N PHE A 202 -30.35 -29.45 15.06
CA PHE A 202 -30.10 -30.90 15.19
C PHE A 202 -31.36 -31.79 15.17
N GLY A 203 -32.57 -31.24 15.00
CA GLY A 203 -33.79 -32.06 14.98
C GLY A 203 -35.06 -31.29 14.67
N PHE A 204 -36.19 -32.01 14.77
CA PHE A 204 -37.54 -31.49 14.49
C PHE A 204 -38.41 -31.38 15.74
N LYS A 205 -39.23 -30.33 15.86
CA LYS A 205 -40.15 -30.11 16.98
C LYS A 205 -41.43 -30.92 16.81
N TYR A 206 -41.93 -31.52 17.90
CA TYR A 206 -43.25 -32.17 17.91
C TYR A 206 -44.37 -31.14 17.65
N PRO A 207 -45.33 -31.39 16.73
CA PRO A 207 -46.53 -30.56 16.61
C PRO A 207 -47.34 -30.68 17.90
N SER A 208 -47.83 -29.55 18.40
CA SER A 208 -48.62 -29.56 19.64
C SER A 208 -49.91 -30.37 19.43
N SER A 209 -50.46 -30.97 20.48
CA SER A 209 -51.71 -31.75 20.38
C SER A 209 -52.91 -30.95 19.85
N GLU A 210 -52.82 -29.62 19.80
CA GLU A 210 -53.83 -28.74 19.18
C GLU A 210 -53.77 -28.76 17.63
N ASP A 211 -52.62 -29.11 17.03
CA ASP A 211 -52.40 -29.14 15.57
C ASP A 211 -52.74 -30.50 14.92
N ALA A 212 -52.87 -31.55 15.73
CA ALA A 212 -53.12 -32.94 15.28
C ALA A 212 -54.48 -33.16 14.60
N ASN A 213 -55.40 -32.21 14.72
CA ASN A 213 -56.73 -32.25 14.10
C ASN A 213 -56.77 -31.59 12.71
N SER A 214 -55.68 -30.95 12.26
CA SER A 214 -55.57 -30.44 10.89
C SER A 214 -55.06 -31.56 9.98
N SER A 215 -55.84 -31.91 8.95
CA SER A 215 -55.47 -32.89 7.91
C SER A 215 -54.33 -32.41 6.99
N THR A 216 -53.53 -31.46 7.44
CA THR A 216 -52.36 -30.91 6.76
C THR A 216 -51.12 -31.32 7.53
N ASN A 217 -50.77 -32.62 7.47
CA ASN A 217 -49.40 -33.06 7.71
C ASN A 217 -48.52 -32.35 6.67
N LEU A 218 -48.04 -31.14 6.99
CA LEU A 218 -47.27 -30.28 6.08
C LEU A 218 -45.88 -30.86 5.76
N PHE A 219 -45.49 -31.92 6.46
CA PHE A 219 -44.21 -32.58 6.33
C PHE A 219 -44.45 -34.06 6.03
N ASN A 220 -44.27 -34.44 4.77
CA ASN A 220 -44.29 -35.84 4.35
C ASN A 220 -42.84 -36.34 4.27
N PRO A 221 -42.34 -37.12 5.26
CA PRO A 221 -40.99 -37.71 5.24
C PRO A 221 -40.69 -38.49 3.96
N TYR A 222 -41.77 -38.96 3.32
CA TYR A 222 -41.76 -39.94 2.27
C TYR A 222 -41.78 -39.30 0.87
N ALA A 223 -41.76 -37.97 0.76
CA ALA A 223 -41.71 -37.25 -0.51
C ALA A 223 -40.32 -36.64 -0.72
N GLY A 224 -39.56 -37.12 -1.72
CA GLY A 224 -38.23 -36.60 -1.99
C GLY A 224 -37.30 -37.57 -2.73
N VAL A 225 -36.01 -37.48 -2.42
CA VAL A 225 -34.91 -38.24 -3.04
C VAL A 225 -34.90 -39.69 -2.54
N ASP A 226 -34.78 -40.65 -3.46
CA ASP A 226 -34.49 -42.05 -3.11
C ASP A 226 -32.98 -42.24 -2.91
N TYR A 227 -32.55 -42.39 -1.66
CA TYR A 227 -31.12 -42.51 -1.32
C TYR A 227 -30.48 -43.82 -1.80
N TRP A 228 -31.27 -44.88 -2.05
CA TRP A 228 -30.77 -46.14 -2.59
C TRP A 228 -30.33 -45.99 -4.04
N THR A 229 -31.05 -45.21 -4.84
CA THR A 229 -30.75 -44.96 -6.26
C THR A 229 -29.93 -43.69 -6.49
N SER A 230 -29.68 -42.92 -5.44
CA SER A 230 -28.87 -41.70 -5.46
C SER A 230 -27.40 -41.93 -5.10
N ARG A 231 -26.52 -41.04 -5.59
CA ARG A 231 -25.08 -41.07 -5.28
C ARG A 231 -24.77 -40.29 -3.98
N PRO A 232 -23.94 -40.83 -3.06
CA PRO A 232 -23.38 -40.03 -1.97
C PRO A 232 -22.42 -38.96 -2.50
N SER A 233 -22.62 -37.71 -2.11
CA SER A 233 -21.79 -36.56 -2.50
C SER A 233 -20.41 -36.59 -1.84
N SER A 234 -20.36 -36.98 -0.57
CA SER A 234 -19.15 -37.17 0.25
C SER A 234 -19.46 -38.05 1.46
N TYR A 235 -18.43 -38.57 2.13
CA TYR A 235 -18.57 -39.32 3.37
C TYR A 235 -18.20 -38.42 4.54
N LEU A 236 -19.20 -38.10 5.36
CA LEU A 236 -19.10 -37.07 6.39
C LEU A 236 -18.24 -37.55 7.55
N ARG A 237 -17.50 -36.64 8.18
CA ARG A 237 -16.80 -36.91 9.44
C ARG A 237 -17.81 -36.99 10.59
N PHE A 238 -17.65 -37.97 11.47
CA PHE A 238 -18.54 -38.23 12.60
C PHE A 238 -17.76 -38.49 13.89
N ALA A 239 -18.47 -38.58 15.01
CA ALA A 239 -17.88 -39.05 16.27
C ALA A 239 -18.26 -40.52 16.48
N GLU A 240 -17.32 -41.34 16.97
CA GLU A 240 -17.55 -42.76 17.18
C GLU A 240 -16.98 -43.24 18.52
N ILE A 241 -17.73 -44.13 19.16
CA ILE A 241 -17.25 -45.06 20.18
C ILE A 241 -17.59 -46.48 19.72
N SER A 242 -16.60 -47.37 19.78
CA SER A 242 -16.72 -48.75 19.32
C SER A 242 -16.07 -49.71 20.31
N ALA A 243 -16.73 -50.85 20.52
CA ALA A 243 -16.18 -52.03 21.17
C ALA A 243 -15.54 -52.96 20.12
N PRO A 244 -14.58 -53.82 20.50
CA PRO A 244 -14.02 -54.79 19.57
C PRO A 244 -15.09 -55.77 19.06
N PRO A 245 -14.98 -56.23 17.79
CA PRO A 245 -15.91 -57.19 17.22
C PRO A 245 -15.77 -58.57 17.90
N VAL A 246 -16.87 -59.32 17.92
CA VAL A 246 -16.94 -60.68 18.46
C VAL A 246 -17.18 -61.65 17.30
N GLN A 247 -16.24 -62.58 17.12
CA GLN A 247 -16.34 -63.64 16.11
C GLN A 247 -16.50 -64.99 16.83
N GLY A 248 -17.58 -65.70 16.49
CA GLY A 248 -17.89 -67.04 17.01
C GLY A 248 -18.15 -68.03 15.87
N ASP A 249 -18.43 -69.28 16.19
CA ASP A 249 -18.81 -70.27 15.16
C ASP A 249 -20.13 -69.87 14.50
N GLY A 250 -20.05 -69.47 13.23
CA GLY A 250 -21.23 -69.08 12.46
C GLY A 250 -21.79 -67.71 12.82
N VAL A 251 -21.08 -66.89 13.60
CA VAL A 251 -21.54 -65.55 14.01
C VAL A 251 -20.41 -64.54 13.87
N TYR A 252 -20.73 -63.39 13.28
CA TYR A 252 -19.89 -62.19 13.31
C TYR A 252 -20.70 -61.01 13.84
N ASP A 253 -20.33 -60.54 15.03
CA ASP A 253 -20.86 -59.33 15.64
C ASP A 253 -19.81 -58.22 15.53
N THR A 254 -20.19 -57.10 14.91
CA THR A 254 -19.33 -55.92 14.79
C THR A 254 -19.00 -55.26 16.15
N GLY A 255 -19.70 -55.65 17.22
CA GLY A 255 -19.55 -55.09 18.56
C GLY A 255 -20.45 -53.86 18.77
N ALA A 256 -20.57 -53.40 20.02
CA ALA A 256 -21.32 -52.18 20.32
C ALA A 256 -20.64 -50.96 19.69
N ILE A 257 -21.30 -50.33 18.72
CA ILE A 257 -20.77 -49.18 17.99
C ILE A 257 -21.83 -48.08 17.99
N ALA A 258 -21.52 -46.94 18.60
CA ALA A 258 -22.37 -45.76 18.55
C ALA A 258 -21.69 -44.67 17.71
N ARG A 259 -22.44 -44.12 16.75
CA ARG A 259 -21.97 -43.06 15.85
C ARG A 259 -22.85 -41.83 16.00
N ALA A 260 -22.24 -40.68 16.23
CA ALA A 260 -22.94 -39.40 16.32
C ALA A 260 -22.67 -38.54 15.09
N PHE A 261 -23.74 -38.03 14.49
CA PHE A 261 -23.65 -37.04 13.41
C PHE A 261 -23.31 -35.66 13.99
N LEU A 262 -22.34 -34.98 13.40
CA LEU A 262 -21.94 -33.64 13.84
C LEU A 262 -22.89 -32.60 13.22
N PRO A 263 -23.56 -31.74 14.02
CA PRO A 263 -24.59 -30.82 13.54
C PRO A 263 -23.99 -29.54 12.91
N PHE A 264 -23.13 -29.73 11.91
CA PHE A 264 -22.55 -28.67 11.10
C PHE A 264 -22.76 -28.99 9.64
N ASN A 265 -23.20 -28.03 8.83
CA ASN A 265 -23.44 -28.26 7.39
C ASN A 265 -22.16 -28.08 6.57
N ASN A 266 -21.20 -27.28 7.08
CA ASN A 266 -19.95 -26.98 6.41
C ASN A 266 -18.90 -28.10 6.63
N SER A 267 -18.43 -28.70 5.53
CA SER A 267 -17.36 -29.71 5.53
C SER A 267 -16.08 -29.23 6.24
N THR A 268 -15.72 -27.95 6.06
CA THR A 268 -14.54 -27.36 6.73
C THR A 268 -14.71 -27.35 8.24
N GLN A 269 -15.89 -27.00 8.76
CA GLN A 269 -16.17 -26.97 10.20
C GLN A 269 -16.08 -28.38 10.80
N ARG A 270 -16.61 -29.41 10.12
CA ARG A 270 -16.49 -30.80 10.59
C ARG A 270 -15.05 -31.29 10.53
N ALA A 271 -14.32 -30.96 9.46
CA ALA A 271 -12.92 -31.35 9.29
C ALA A 271 -11.99 -30.71 10.35
N THR A 272 -12.19 -29.44 10.70
CA THR A 272 -11.35 -28.72 11.69
C THR A 272 -11.82 -28.85 13.13
N LEU A 273 -12.96 -29.52 13.39
CA LEU A 273 -13.50 -29.69 14.74
C LEU A 273 -12.55 -30.51 15.62
N ARG A 274 -12.19 -29.95 16.79
CA ARG A 274 -11.28 -30.56 17.78
C ARG A 274 -11.99 -30.98 19.05
N SER A 275 -12.97 -30.20 19.51
CA SER A 275 -13.84 -30.59 20.61
C SER A 275 -15.26 -30.12 20.35
N TYR A 276 -16.23 -30.91 20.75
CA TYR A 276 -17.65 -30.60 20.65
C TYR A 276 -18.38 -31.09 21.88
N GLU A 277 -19.15 -30.20 22.50
CA GLU A 277 -20.04 -30.50 23.61
C GLU A 277 -21.42 -29.87 23.32
N GLY A 278 -22.44 -30.71 23.10
CA GLY A 278 -23.74 -30.21 22.65
C GLY A 278 -24.66 -31.33 22.16
N PRO A 279 -25.86 -30.97 21.67
CA PRO A 279 -26.82 -31.94 21.15
C PRO A 279 -26.40 -32.52 19.79
N ALA A 280 -26.49 -33.83 19.64
CA ALA A 280 -26.24 -34.51 18.37
C ALA A 280 -27.08 -35.78 18.26
N THR A 281 -27.45 -36.14 17.03
CA THR A 281 -28.14 -37.40 16.73
C THR A 281 -27.14 -38.57 16.74
N VAL A 282 -27.39 -39.56 17.58
CA VAL A 282 -26.58 -40.77 17.75
C VAL A 282 -27.37 -41.97 17.25
N ILE A 283 -26.70 -42.86 16.51
CA ILE A 283 -27.26 -44.13 16.05
C ILE A 283 -26.47 -45.31 16.60
N ASP A 284 -27.13 -46.46 16.72
CA ASP A 284 -26.48 -47.75 16.92
C ASP A 284 -26.08 -48.36 15.56
N ALA A 285 -24.78 -48.44 15.29
CA ALA A 285 -24.25 -48.99 14.05
C ALA A 285 -23.87 -50.48 14.17
N ARG A 286 -24.25 -51.16 15.26
CA ARG A 286 -23.98 -52.59 15.43
C ARG A 286 -24.78 -53.43 14.43
N VAL A 287 -24.06 -54.30 13.73
CA VAL A 287 -24.60 -55.34 12.86
C VAL A 287 -24.10 -56.71 13.34
N ILE A 288 -25.03 -57.67 13.42
CA ILE A 288 -24.76 -59.06 13.78
C ILE A 288 -25.18 -59.93 12.59
N CYS A 289 -24.25 -60.66 11.99
CA CYS A 289 -24.56 -61.65 10.96
C CYS A 289 -24.37 -63.06 11.50
N THR A 290 -25.32 -63.92 11.21
CA THR A 290 -25.36 -65.32 11.67
C THR A 290 -25.55 -66.26 10.50
N ARG A 291 -25.08 -67.49 10.65
CA ARG A 291 -25.33 -68.59 9.72
C ARG A 291 -26.83 -68.95 9.77
N PRO A 292 -27.57 -68.83 8.66
CA PRO A 292 -29.00 -69.14 8.65
C PRO A 292 -29.23 -70.64 8.45
N ARG A 293 -30.35 -71.13 8.97
CA ARG A 293 -30.94 -72.40 8.58
C ARG A 293 -32.09 -72.13 7.62
N LEU A 294 -31.87 -72.47 6.36
CA LEU A 294 -32.80 -72.25 5.26
C LEU A 294 -33.54 -73.54 4.92
N SER A 295 -34.86 -73.48 4.86
CA SER A 295 -35.67 -74.42 4.10
C SER A 295 -36.00 -73.72 2.78
N ILE A 296 -35.79 -74.37 1.63
CA ILE A 296 -36.11 -73.79 0.31
C ILE A 296 -36.92 -74.81 -0.47
N HIS A 297 -38.24 -74.58 -0.56
CA HIS A 297 -39.15 -75.40 -1.36
C HIS A 297 -39.45 -74.80 -2.75
N THR A 298 -39.33 -73.47 -2.93
CA THR A 298 -39.52 -72.83 -4.24
C THR A 298 -38.23 -72.24 -4.78
N ILE A 299 -37.80 -72.75 -5.93
CA ILE A 299 -36.68 -72.23 -6.71
C ILE A 299 -37.10 -72.19 -8.18
N ASN A 300 -37.07 -71.00 -8.78
CA ASN A 300 -37.44 -70.83 -10.18
C ASN A 300 -36.46 -69.90 -10.89
N LEU A 301 -36.02 -70.29 -12.08
CA LEU A 301 -35.17 -69.47 -12.94
C LEU A 301 -36.04 -68.65 -13.87
N THR A 302 -35.84 -67.33 -13.89
CA THR A 302 -36.62 -66.41 -14.73
C THR A 302 -35.88 -66.10 -16.04
N ASP A 303 -36.63 -65.74 -17.08
CA ASP A 303 -36.10 -65.36 -18.41
C ASP A 303 -35.22 -64.09 -18.40
N VAL A 304 -35.17 -63.37 -17.27
CA VAL A 304 -34.45 -62.09 -17.08
C VAL A 304 -33.12 -62.24 -16.32
N TYR A 305 -32.54 -63.45 -16.32
CA TYR A 305 -31.30 -63.80 -15.64
C TYR A 305 -31.36 -63.69 -14.10
N MET A 306 -32.51 -64.02 -13.50
CA MET A 306 -32.69 -64.00 -12.03
C MET A 306 -33.24 -65.31 -11.50
N LEU A 307 -32.89 -65.61 -10.26
CA LEU A 307 -33.37 -66.74 -9.48
C LEU A 307 -34.41 -66.25 -8.46
N SER A 308 -35.63 -66.77 -8.54
CA SER A 308 -36.68 -66.55 -7.54
C SER A 308 -36.59 -67.64 -6.48
N LEU A 309 -36.40 -67.24 -5.22
CA LEU A 309 -36.30 -68.10 -4.06
C LEU A 309 -37.34 -67.70 -3.04
N GLY A 310 -38.06 -68.66 -2.45
CA GLY A 310 -38.93 -68.35 -1.32
C GLY A 310 -39.32 -69.57 -0.50
N ASP A 311 -39.40 -69.37 0.81
CA ASP A 311 -39.83 -70.34 1.84
C ASP A 311 -39.60 -69.73 3.24
N SER A 312 -38.75 -70.32 4.10
CA SER A 312 -38.60 -69.96 5.52
C SER A 312 -37.13 -70.00 5.99
N VAL A 313 -36.79 -69.07 6.88
CA VAL A 313 -35.46 -68.93 7.48
C VAL A 313 -35.54 -68.92 9.00
N SER A 314 -34.56 -69.56 9.63
CA SER A 314 -34.35 -69.55 11.09
C SER A 314 -32.86 -69.37 11.42
N ILE A 315 -32.54 -69.07 12.68
CA ILE A 315 -31.16 -68.84 13.14
C ILE A 315 -30.54 -70.17 13.57
N HIS A 316 -29.27 -70.38 13.23
CA HIS A 316 -28.50 -71.54 13.67
C HIS A 316 -27.88 -71.32 15.05
N GLY A 317 -28.47 -71.88 16.10
CA GLY A 317 -27.97 -71.82 17.49
C GLY A 317 -28.38 -70.57 18.28
N GLU A 318 -27.99 -70.51 19.55
CA GLU A 318 -28.22 -69.35 20.43
C GLU A 318 -26.96 -68.47 20.52
N TYR A 319 -27.13 -67.15 20.42
CA TYR A 319 -26.05 -66.17 20.60
C TYR A 319 -26.46 -65.12 21.63
N GLU A 320 -25.58 -64.84 22.60
CA GLU A 320 -25.88 -63.93 23.72
C GLU A 320 -26.28 -62.52 23.27
N GLY A 321 -25.75 -62.04 22.13
CA GLY A 321 -26.09 -60.73 21.58
C GLY A 321 -27.46 -60.64 20.90
N LEU A 322 -28.18 -61.76 20.75
CA LEU A 322 -29.52 -61.82 20.15
C LEU A 322 -30.56 -62.37 21.14
N ASP A 323 -31.78 -61.86 21.04
CA ASP A 323 -32.96 -62.35 21.72
C ASP A 323 -33.82 -63.16 20.75
N THR A 324 -33.85 -64.48 20.97
CA THR A 324 -34.59 -65.46 20.17
C THR A 324 -35.87 -65.92 20.87
N THR A 325 -36.30 -65.27 21.96
CA THR A 325 -37.47 -65.72 22.76
C THR A 325 -38.78 -65.79 21.94
N TYR A 326 -38.83 -65.12 20.77
CA TYR A 326 -39.96 -65.10 19.83
C TYR A 326 -39.60 -65.72 18.46
N SER A 327 -38.90 -66.85 18.44
CA SER A 327 -38.32 -67.48 17.24
C SER A 327 -39.30 -68.29 16.39
N ASP A 328 -40.30 -67.65 15.80
CA ASP A 328 -41.03 -68.28 14.69
C ASP A 328 -40.17 -68.20 13.40
N PRO A 329 -40.12 -69.26 12.56
CA PRO A 329 -39.46 -69.20 11.26
C PRO A 329 -40.04 -68.04 10.43
N SER A 330 -39.18 -67.14 9.98
CA SER A 330 -39.60 -66.01 9.15
C SER A 330 -39.69 -66.44 7.70
N SER A 331 -40.77 -66.07 7.01
CA SER A 331 -40.86 -66.26 5.56
C SER A 331 -39.96 -65.27 4.83
N PHE A 332 -39.45 -65.70 3.69
CA PHE A 332 -38.78 -64.79 2.75
C PHE A 332 -39.18 -65.10 1.31
N ALA A 333 -39.24 -64.06 0.49
CA ALA A 333 -39.33 -64.13 -0.96
C ALA A 333 -38.23 -63.22 -1.54
N CYS A 334 -37.33 -63.79 -2.33
CA CYS A 334 -36.07 -63.16 -2.69
C CYS A 334 -35.75 -63.39 -4.17
N MET A 335 -35.50 -62.31 -4.90
CA MET A 335 -35.00 -62.31 -6.26
C MET A 335 -33.48 -62.12 -6.25
N VAL A 336 -32.76 -63.12 -6.75
CA VAL A 336 -31.28 -63.14 -6.78
C VAL A 336 -30.79 -62.94 -8.20
N ASP A 337 -29.90 -61.98 -8.40
CA ASP A 337 -29.26 -61.73 -9.70
C ASP A 337 -28.18 -62.79 -9.96
N VAL A 338 -28.33 -63.59 -11.02
CA VAL A 338 -27.35 -64.64 -11.37
C VAL A 338 -26.44 -64.24 -12.54
N GLY A 339 -26.67 -63.08 -13.19
CA GLY A 339 -25.82 -62.50 -14.23
C GLY A 339 -25.54 -63.39 -15.46
N LYS A 340 -24.94 -62.80 -16.51
CA LYS A 340 -24.51 -63.56 -17.70
C LYS A 340 -23.07 -64.06 -17.51
N VAL A 341 -22.71 -65.19 -18.11
CA VAL A 341 -21.43 -65.92 -17.87
C VAL A 341 -20.16 -65.09 -18.13
N SER A 342 -20.24 -63.99 -18.89
CA SER A 342 -19.09 -63.16 -19.28
C SER A 342 -18.58 -62.16 -18.23
N ASP A 343 -19.21 -62.08 -17.05
CA ASP A 343 -18.79 -61.13 -16.01
C ASP A 343 -17.46 -61.51 -15.37
N ARG A 344 -16.59 -60.51 -15.15
CA ARG A 344 -15.23 -60.68 -14.64
C ARG A 344 -15.20 -61.46 -13.31
N PRO A 345 -14.20 -62.33 -13.07
CA PRO A 345 -14.16 -63.27 -11.93
C PRO A 345 -13.98 -62.65 -10.53
N LEU A 346 -13.96 -61.32 -10.39
CA LEU A 346 -13.69 -60.62 -9.12
C LEU A 346 -14.96 -60.16 -8.38
N GLN A 347 -16.17 -60.44 -8.89
CA GLN A 347 -17.41 -59.87 -8.33
C GLN A 347 -18.37 -60.95 -7.83
N GLN A 348 -18.81 -60.80 -6.58
CA GLN A 348 -19.80 -61.66 -5.95
C GLN A 348 -21.21 -61.25 -6.41
N ARG A 349 -22.07 -62.22 -6.69
CA ARG A 349 -23.43 -61.99 -7.20
C ARG A 349 -24.43 -61.97 -6.04
N ILE A 350 -24.40 -60.87 -5.29
CA ILE A 350 -25.13 -60.75 -4.03
C ILE A 350 -26.42 -59.97 -4.23
N SER A 351 -27.51 -60.54 -3.71
CA SER A 351 -28.77 -59.83 -3.48
C SER A 351 -29.05 -59.71 -1.98
N LEU A 352 -29.60 -58.57 -1.58
CA LEU A 352 -30.11 -58.31 -0.23
C LEU A 352 -31.63 -58.43 -0.24
N CYS A 353 -32.15 -59.26 0.64
CA CYS A 353 -33.58 -59.54 0.76
C CYS A 353 -34.07 -59.18 2.17
N PRO A 354 -34.99 -58.21 2.30
CA PRO A 354 -35.61 -57.90 3.58
C PRO A 354 -36.54 -59.05 4.01
N MET A 355 -36.58 -59.35 5.31
CA MET A 355 -37.47 -60.39 5.87
C MET A 355 -38.86 -59.83 6.20
N ASP A 356 -39.91 -60.65 6.02
CA ASP A 356 -41.30 -60.27 6.34
C ASP A 356 -41.50 -60.07 7.85
N SER A 357 -40.88 -60.95 8.65
CA SER A 357 -40.80 -60.87 10.11
C SER A 357 -39.35 -60.96 10.56
N THR A 358 -39.06 -60.49 11.78
CA THR A 358 -37.69 -60.51 12.33
C THR A 358 -37.55 -61.68 13.31
N PRO A 359 -36.68 -62.68 13.03
CA PRO A 359 -36.60 -63.91 13.83
C PRO A 359 -35.83 -63.76 15.15
N ALA A 360 -35.10 -62.65 15.35
CA ALA A 360 -34.46 -62.30 16.62
C ALA A 360 -34.18 -60.80 16.73
N PHE A 361 -34.09 -60.31 17.97
CA PHE A 361 -33.84 -58.90 18.27
C PHE A 361 -32.43 -58.70 18.84
N ILE A 362 -31.75 -57.59 18.50
CA ILE A 362 -30.44 -57.28 19.09
C ILE A 362 -30.60 -56.94 20.57
N LYS A 363 -29.81 -57.58 21.45
CA LYS A 363 -29.74 -57.28 22.88
C LYS A 363 -28.75 -56.15 23.16
N GLY A 364 -29.16 -55.20 24.00
CA GLY A 364 -28.38 -54.03 24.39
C GLY A 364 -28.45 -52.91 23.35
N GLY A 365 -27.36 -52.15 23.22
CA GLY A 365 -27.28 -51.01 22.30
C GLY A 365 -27.54 -49.66 22.97
N VAL A 366 -27.57 -48.59 22.17
CA VAL A 366 -27.78 -47.21 22.67
C VAL A 366 -29.21 -47.04 23.23
N ARG A 367 -30.19 -47.77 22.68
CA ARG A 367 -31.60 -47.83 23.14
C ARG A 367 -32.06 -49.27 23.31
N PRO A 368 -31.71 -49.94 24.43
CA PRO A 368 -32.09 -51.33 24.67
C PRO A 368 -33.61 -51.53 24.75
N ASP A 369 -34.36 -50.50 25.12
CA ASP A 369 -35.82 -50.48 25.22
C ASP A 369 -36.52 -50.53 23.84
N LEU A 370 -35.80 -50.24 22.76
CA LEU A 370 -36.31 -50.28 21.38
C LEU A 370 -35.75 -51.48 20.60
N SER A 371 -35.37 -52.56 21.27
CA SER A 371 -34.86 -53.79 20.64
C SER A 371 -35.83 -54.39 19.63
N SER A 372 -37.14 -54.24 19.84
CA SER A 372 -38.22 -54.73 18.97
C SER A 372 -38.21 -54.15 17.54
N TYR A 373 -37.46 -53.07 17.31
CA TYR A 373 -37.31 -52.44 16.00
C TYR A 373 -36.16 -53.01 15.17
N THR A 374 -35.43 -54.00 15.69
CA THR A 374 -34.43 -54.74 14.93
C THR A 374 -35.03 -55.23 13.61
N LYS A 375 -34.27 -55.10 12.53
CA LYS A 375 -34.62 -55.64 11.21
C LYS A 375 -33.63 -56.69 10.77
N ALA A 376 -34.15 -57.76 10.19
CA ALA A 376 -33.37 -58.85 9.62
C ALA A 376 -33.32 -58.76 8.08
N TYR A 377 -32.14 -59.02 7.53
CA TYR A 377 -31.83 -58.99 6.11
C TYR A 377 -31.07 -60.25 5.73
N LEU A 378 -31.59 -60.97 4.74
CA LEU A 378 -30.96 -62.16 4.17
C LEU A 378 -30.12 -61.75 2.97
N PHE A 379 -28.82 -61.99 3.02
CA PHE A 379 -27.93 -61.85 1.88
C PHE A 379 -27.77 -63.20 1.20
N ILE A 380 -27.97 -63.24 -0.12
CA ILE A 380 -27.79 -64.44 -0.93
C ILE A 380 -26.78 -64.15 -2.04
N ASN A 381 -25.70 -64.92 -2.08
CA ASN A 381 -24.68 -64.91 -3.11
C ASN A 381 -24.88 -66.10 -4.05
N ALA A 382 -25.09 -65.86 -5.34
CA ALA A 382 -25.13 -66.94 -6.33
C ALA A 382 -23.71 -67.40 -6.72
N THR A 383 -23.39 -68.67 -6.52
CA THR A 383 -22.02 -69.19 -6.76
C THR A 383 -21.69 -69.39 -8.23
N SER A 384 -22.69 -69.36 -9.12
CA SER A 384 -22.55 -69.62 -10.56
C SER A 384 -23.43 -68.69 -11.40
N GLY A 385 -23.09 -68.55 -12.68
CA GLY A 385 -23.81 -67.69 -13.64
C GLY A 385 -25.08 -68.34 -14.18
N PHE A 386 -25.93 -67.55 -14.86
CA PHE A 386 -27.23 -68.01 -15.40
C PHE A 386 -27.17 -69.31 -16.20
N GLU A 387 -26.18 -69.47 -17.09
CA GLU A 387 -26.10 -70.66 -17.95
C GLU A 387 -25.87 -71.94 -17.16
N ASN A 388 -25.05 -71.89 -16.10
CA ASN A 388 -24.83 -73.04 -15.24
C ASN A 388 -26.12 -73.42 -14.49
N TRP A 389 -26.92 -72.44 -14.08
CA TRP A 389 -28.22 -72.73 -13.47
C TRP A 389 -29.19 -73.39 -14.47
N ARG A 390 -29.22 -72.88 -15.71
CA ARG A 390 -30.05 -73.42 -16.79
C ARG A 390 -29.64 -74.84 -17.22
N GLU A 391 -28.34 -75.08 -17.41
CA GLU A 391 -27.79 -76.37 -17.85
C GLU A 391 -27.97 -77.47 -16.80
N ASN A 392 -28.00 -77.12 -15.51
CA ASN A 392 -28.22 -78.08 -14.42
C ASN A 392 -29.71 -78.35 -14.11
N GLY A 393 -30.62 -78.05 -15.06
CA GLY A 393 -32.01 -78.52 -15.04
C GLY A 393 -33.05 -77.56 -14.46
N LEU A 394 -32.66 -76.37 -13.97
CA LEU A 394 -33.60 -75.33 -13.53
C LEU A 394 -34.23 -74.65 -14.75
N GLY A 395 -35.44 -75.11 -15.09
CA GLY A 395 -36.18 -74.77 -16.32
C GLY A 395 -36.86 -75.98 -17.01
N GLY A 396 -36.58 -77.21 -16.55
CA GLY A 396 -37.28 -78.43 -16.96
C GLY A 396 -38.49 -78.78 -16.07
N ASN A 397 -39.20 -79.86 -16.40
CA ASN A 397 -40.42 -80.31 -15.68
C ASN A 397 -40.14 -81.03 -14.34
N GLU A 398 -38.88 -81.27 -13.96
CA GLU A 398 -38.55 -81.98 -12.71
C GLU A 398 -38.16 -81.01 -11.56
N PRO A 399 -38.64 -81.26 -10.33
CA PRO A 399 -38.31 -80.43 -9.17
C PRO A 399 -36.84 -80.60 -8.77
N VAL A 400 -36.13 -79.48 -8.65
CA VAL A 400 -34.71 -79.47 -8.25
C VAL A 400 -34.58 -79.29 -6.75
N THR A 401 -33.99 -80.27 -6.06
CA THR A 401 -33.67 -80.20 -4.63
C THR A 401 -32.28 -79.63 -4.37
N ILE A 402 -32.21 -78.61 -3.51
CA ILE A 402 -30.96 -78.05 -2.99
C ILE A 402 -30.57 -78.82 -1.71
N LEU A 403 -29.33 -79.27 -1.62
CA LEU A 403 -28.80 -79.95 -0.44
C LEU A 403 -27.72 -79.09 0.22
N GLU A 404 -27.54 -79.27 1.53
CA GLU A 404 -26.36 -78.72 2.21
C GLU A 404 -25.11 -79.26 1.55
N SER A 405 -24.30 -78.36 0.98
CA SER A 405 -23.07 -78.76 0.31
C SER A 405 -21.96 -78.86 1.35
N HIS A 406 -21.38 -80.05 1.54
CA HIS A 406 -20.10 -80.20 2.24
C HIS A 406 -18.94 -79.72 1.35
N ARG A 407 -18.96 -78.46 0.88
CA ARG A 407 -17.75 -77.85 0.31
C ARG A 407 -16.76 -77.67 1.46
N THR A 408 -15.67 -78.42 1.37
CA THR A 408 -14.64 -78.54 2.41
C THR A 408 -13.83 -77.24 2.58
N SER A 409 -13.72 -76.79 3.85
CA SER A 409 -12.55 -76.13 4.50
C SER A 409 -12.66 -74.74 5.15
N GLN A 410 -13.83 -74.12 5.35
CA GLN A 410 -13.95 -72.96 6.27
C GLN A 410 -15.29 -72.92 7.03
N SER A 411 -15.55 -73.92 7.88
CA SER A 411 -16.76 -74.02 8.71
C SER A 411 -16.75 -73.10 9.95
N GLN A 412 -16.25 -71.87 9.86
CA GLN A 412 -16.24 -70.91 10.98
C GLN A 412 -16.88 -69.55 10.65
N GLY A 413 -17.22 -69.27 9.38
CA GLY A 413 -17.84 -68.01 8.97
C GLY A 413 -19.38 -67.99 9.08
N PRO A 414 -20.01 -66.80 9.00
CA PRO A 414 -21.47 -66.62 9.12
C PRO A 414 -22.26 -66.98 7.84
N TRP A 415 -21.58 -67.49 6.80
CA TRP A 415 -22.22 -67.91 5.55
C TRP A 415 -22.59 -69.40 5.59
N GLN A 416 -23.76 -69.73 5.07
CA GLN A 416 -24.25 -71.09 4.83
C GLN A 416 -24.20 -71.38 3.33
N SER A 417 -23.47 -72.43 2.93
CA SER A 417 -23.34 -72.84 1.52
C SER A 417 -24.29 -73.98 1.18
N LEU A 418 -25.11 -73.78 0.15
CA LEU A 418 -26.12 -74.71 -0.34
C LEU A 418 -25.85 -75.00 -1.82
N GLY A 419 -25.87 -76.28 -2.22
CA GLY A 419 -25.55 -76.70 -3.59
C GLY A 419 -26.67 -77.50 -4.24
N LEU A 420 -26.76 -77.47 -5.56
CA LEU A 420 -27.66 -78.34 -6.32
C LEU A 420 -27.22 -79.81 -6.21
N ASN A 421 -28.19 -80.70 -6.01
CA ASN A 421 -27.94 -82.14 -6.02
C ASN A 421 -27.40 -82.56 -7.40
N GLY A 422 -26.21 -83.17 -7.45
CA GLY A 422 -25.53 -83.55 -8.69
C GLY A 422 -24.68 -82.45 -9.36
N ALA A 423 -24.76 -81.19 -8.91
CA ALA A 423 -23.99 -80.07 -9.44
C ALA A 423 -23.42 -79.18 -8.31
N PRO A 424 -22.39 -79.64 -7.58
CA PRO A 424 -21.94 -79.01 -6.33
C PRO A 424 -21.34 -77.61 -6.52
N ASN A 425 -20.98 -77.21 -7.75
CA ASN A 425 -20.44 -75.89 -8.09
C ASN A 425 -21.54 -74.85 -8.41
N THR A 426 -22.79 -75.28 -8.56
CA THR A 426 -23.96 -74.45 -8.82
C THR A 426 -24.80 -74.41 -7.54
N GLY A 427 -24.89 -73.24 -6.90
CA GLY A 427 -25.45 -73.12 -5.57
C GLY A 427 -25.54 -71.68 -5.07
N ILE A 428 -25.96 -71.53 -3.83
CA ILE A 428 -26.07 -70.24 -3.15
C ILE A 428 -25.32 -70.26 -1.83
N ASP A 429 -24.69 -69.15 -1.48
CA ASP A 429 -24.24 -68.88 -0.12
C ASP A 429 -25.18 -67.86 0.51
N ALA A 430 -25.63 -68.10 1.74
CA ALA A 430 -26.55 -67.20 2.42
C ALA A 430 -26.08 -66.82 3.83
N THR A 431 -26.33 -65.58 4.24
CA THR A 431 -26.10 -65.11 5.62
C THR A 431 -27.24 -64.22 6.09
N LEU A 432 -27.63 -64.33 7.36
CA LEU A 432 -28.74 -63.58 7.94
C LEU A 432 -28.19 -62.52 8.91
N CYS A 433 -28.43 -61.24 8.59
CA CYS A 433 -27.88 -60.11 9.30
C CYS A 433 -28.96 -59.26 9.97
N PHE A 434 -28.67 -58.79 11.18
CA PHE A 434 -29.55 -57.99 12.03
C PHE A 434 -28.92 -56.62 12.25
N ALA A 435 -29.75 -55.57 12.21
CA ALA A 435 -29.36 -54.21 12.57
C ALA A 435 -30.50 -53.49 13.29
N ASN A 436 -30.16 -52.61 14.22
CA ASN A 436 -31.12 -51.71 14.87
C ASN A 436 -30.61 -50.25 14.92
N PRO A 437 -30.48 -49.56 13.77
CA PRO A 437 -29.92 -48.23 13.65
C PRO A 437 -30.89 -47.10 14.02
N ILE A 438 -31.67 -47.28 15.09
CA ILE A 438 -32.58 -46.22 15.57
C ILE A 438 -31.75 -44.98 15.95
N PRO A 439 -32.02 -43.82 15.32
CA PRO A 439 -31.42 -42.56 15.71
C PRO A 439 -32.11 -41.97 16.94
N TRP A 440 -31.32 -41.33 17.80
CA TRP A 440 -31.83 -40.55 18.92
C TRP A 440 -30.92 -39.38 19.25
N ASP A 441 -31.50 -38.27 19.69
CA ASP A 441 -30.74 -37.07 20.03
C ASP A 441 -30.23 -37.14 21.47
N TYR A 442 -28.94 -36.86 21.66
CA TYR A 442 -28.30 -36.81 22.99
C TYR A 442 -27.41 -35.59 23.12
N LYS A 443 -27.20 -35.13 24.36
CA LYS A 443 -26.10 -34.22 24.65
C LYS A 443 -24.80 -35.04 24.73
N ILE A 444 -23.93 -34.85 23.74
CA ILE A 444 -22.67 -35.59 23.61
C ILE A 444 -21.47 -34.72 23.97
N SER A 445 -20.36 -35.40 24.27
CA SER A 445 -19.02 -34.82 24.31
C SER A 445 -18.13 -35.64 23.38
N ALA A 446 -17.46 -34.98 22.44
CA ALA A 446 -16.59 -35.60 21.47
C ALA A 446 -15.29 -34.79 21.30
N ALA A 447 -14.15 -35.47 21.20
CA ALA A 447 -12.85 -34.82 21.08
C ALA A 447 -11.92 -35.55 20.10
N SER A 448 -11.02 -34.80 19.46
CA SER A 448 -9.97 -35.32 18.61
C SER A 448 -8.67 -34.53 18.80
N SER A 449 -7.54 -35.23 18.73
CA SER A 449 -6.20 -34.64 18.76
C SER A 449 -5.72 -34.16 17.39
N GLN A 450 -6.49 -34.39 16.33
CA GLN A 450 -6.12 -34.03 14.96
C GLN A 450 -7.33 -33.58 14.13
N ASP A 451 -7.04 -32.84 13.06
CA ASP A 451 -8.05 -32.52 12.05
C ASP A 451 -8.43 -33.80 11.28
N GLY A 452 -9.67 -33.87 10.83
CA GLY A 452 -10.17 -34.96 10.02
C GLY A 452 -10.28 -34.58 8.54
N PHE A 453 -10.80 -35.52 7.76
CA PHE A 453 -11.09 -35.32 6.35
C PHE A 453 -12.38 -36.03 5.96
N GLU A 454 -13.02 -35.58 4.88
CA GLU A 454 -14.25 -36.16 4.33
C GLU A 454 -13.95 -36.73 2.94
N PRO A 455 -13.68 -38.04 2.82
CA PRO A 455 -13.30 -38.66 1.56
C PRO A 455 -14.48 -38.73 0.58
N THR A 456 -14.15 -38.81 -0.71
CA THR A 456 -15.10 -39.09 -1.79
C THR A 456 -14.67 -40.34 -2.54
N LEU A 457 -15.63 -41.07 -3.12
CA LEU A 457 -15.32 -42.22 -3.96
C LEU A 457 -14.63 -41.77 -5.26
N GLN A 458 -13.45 -42.31 -5.52
CA GLN A 458 -12.68 -42.03 -6.74
C GLN A 458 -13.04 -43.03 -7.83
N TRP A 459 -13.29 -42.57 -9.06
CA TRP A 459 -13.57 -43.44 -10.20
C TRP A 459 -12.27 -43.96 -10.82
N ASN A 460 -12.11 -45.28 -10.90
CA ASN A 460 -11.00 -45.91 -11.60
C ASN A 460 -11.43 -46.25 -13.04
N ILE A 461 -10.96 -45.46 -14.00
CA ILE A 461 -11.31 -45.59 -15.42
C ILE A 461 -10.89 -46.97 -15.96
N THR A 462 -9.74 -47.48 -15.55
CA THR A 462 -9.18 -48.75 -16.05
C THR A 462 -9.95 -49.97 -15.54
N ALA A 463 -10.41 -49.91 -14.29
CA ALA A 463 -11.19 -50.99 -13.68
C ALA A 463 -12.71 -50.85 -13.93
N GLY A 464 -13.18 -49.65 -14.31
CA GLY A 464 -14.60 -49.32 -14.42
C GLY A 464 -15.34 -49.44 -13.07
N THR A 465 -14.65 -49.22 -11.95
CA THR A 465 -15.16 -49.35 -10.59
C THR A 465 -14.73 -48.17 -9.73
N TYR A 466 -15.39 -47.96 -8.59
CA TYR A 466 -14.90 -47.01 -7.59
C TYR A 466 -13.71 -47.60 -6.81
N ARG A 467 -12.82 -46.72 -6.34
CA ARG A 467 -11.83 -47.00 -5.29
C ARG A 467 -12.34 -46.41 -3.99
N SER A 468 -12.44 -47.23 -2.94
CA SER A 468 -13.01 -46.84 -1.65
C SER A 468 -12.05 -46.96 -0.48
N ASN A 469 -10.74 -47.15 -0.70
CA ASN A 469 -9.70 -47.23 0.34
C ASN A 469 -9.87 -46.20 1.48
N ALA A 470 -10.00 -44.91 1.15
CA ALA A 470 -10.14 -43.84 2.14
C ALA A 470 -11.51 -43.89 2.87
N VAL A 471 -12.57 -44.29 2.17
CA VAL A 471 -13.93 -44.41 2.71
C VAL A 471 -14.03 -45.62 3.66
N ARG A 472 -13.54 -46.78 3.23
CA ARG A 472 -13.41 -48.00 4.04
C ARG A 472 -12.65 -47.74 5.33
N SER A 473 -11.53 -47.02 5.22
CA SER A 473 -10.72 -46.61 6.37
C SER A 473 -11.52 -45.72 7.32
N LEU A 474 -12.19 -44.65 6.83
CA LEU A 474 -13.02 -43.78 7.66
C LEU A 474 -14.12 -44.56 8.41
N LEU A 475 -14.84 -45.44 7.71
CA LEU A 475 -15.95 -46.24 8.25
C LEU A 475 -15.50 -47.38 9.17
N GLY A 476 -14.20 -47.68 9.25
CA GLY A 476 -13.70 -48.81 10.02
C GLY A 476 -14.05 -50.18 9.42
N SER A 477 -14.42 -50.23 8.14
CA SER A 477 -14.78 -51.45 7.40
C SER A 477 -13.53 -52.11 6.83
N THR A 478 -12.58 -52.43 7.70
CA THR A 478 -11.28 -53.04 7.40
C THR A 478 -11.13 -54.37 8.12
N LEU A 479 -10.27 -55.25 7.60
CA LEU A 479 -10.05 -56.59 8.19
C LEU A 479 -9.59 -56.51 9.65
N ALA A 480 -8.71 -55.55 9.97
CA ALA A 480 -8.31 -55.21 11.33
C ALA A 480 -9.04 -53.93 11.78
N PRO A 481 -9.65 -53.90 12.98
CA PRO A 481 -10.26 -52.69 13.53
C PRO A 481 -9.22 -51.60 13.80
N VAL A 482 -9.43 -50.39 13.28
CA VAL A 482 -8.58 -49.22 13.55
C VAL A 482 -9.32 -48.26 14.51
N PRO A 483 -8.68 -47.77 15.58
CA PRO A 483 -9.31 -46.83 16.52
C PRO A 483 -9.85 -45.56 15.85
N SER A 484 -10.89 -44.96 16.43
CA SER A 484 -11.57 -43.79 15.85
C SER A 484 -10.64 -42.58 15.65
N LEU A 485 -9.70 -42.34 16.57
CA LEU A 485 -8.73 -41.23 16.47
C LEU A 485 -7.77 -41.38 15.29
N GLU A 486 -7.25 -42.59 15.05
CA GLU A 486 -6.34 -42.88 13.92
C GLU A 486 -7.04 -42.77 12.57
N ARG A 487 -8.36 -43.04 12.53
CA ARG A 487 -9.22 -42.80 11.36
C ARG A 487 -9.56 -41.33 11.12
N GLY A 488 -9.07 -40.42 11.97
CA GLY A 488 -9.35 -38.99 11.88
C GLY A 488 -10.75 -38.61 12.36
N LEU A 489 -11.45 -39.48 13.12
CA LEU A 489 -12.75 -39.18 13.71
C LEU A 489 -12.61 -38.51 15.08
N LEU A 490 -13.73 -38.04 15.63
CA LEU A 490 -13.79 -37.65 17.04
C LEU A 490 -14.09 -38.88 17.90
N LYS A 491 -13.37 -39.03 19.01
CA LYS A 491 -13.70 -40.03 20.03
C LYS A 491 -14.92 -39.55 20.80
N LEU A 492 -15.99 -40.31 20.71
CA LEU A 492 -17.24 -40.05 21.43
C LEU A 492 -17.10 -40.51 22.89
N ALA A 493 -17.56 -39.71 23.84
CA ALA A 493 -17.59 -40.08 25.26
C ALA A 493 -18.55 -41.25 25.52
N SER A 494 -18.31 -42.01 26.60
CA SER A 494 -19.06 -43.24 26.90
C SER A 494 -20.56 -43.00 27.11
N PRO A 495 -21.45 -43.90 26.62
CA PRO A 495 -22.90 -43.85 26.81
C PRO A 495 -23.39 -43.91 28.26
N GLY A 496 -22.52 -44.23 29.24
CA GLY A 496 -22.90 -44.32 30.66
C GLY A 496 -23.47 -43.02 31.27
N ASN A 497 -23.31 -41.88 30.57
CA ASN A 497 -23.86 -40.58 30.97
C ASN A 497 -25.04 -40.12 30.08
N TRP A 498 -25.53 -40.93 29.14
CA TRP A 498 -26.62 -40.57 28.22
C TRP A 498 -27.96 -41.07 28.77
N ASN A 499 -28.71 -40.18 29.42
CA ASN A 499 -30.06 -40.51 29.88
C ASN A 499 -31.10 -40.10 28.83
N THR A 500 -31.91 -41.06 28.39
CA THR A 500 -32.96 -40.89 27.38
C THR A 500 -34.08 -39.96 27.87
N ALA A 501 -34.39 -39.98 29.17
CA ALA A 501 -35.37 -39.09 29.79
C ALA A 501 -34.89 -37.63 29.75
N ASP A 502 -33.62 -37.37 30.03
CA ASP A 502 -33.06 -36.01 30.04
C ASP A 502 -32.99 -35.40 28.63
N ALA A 503 -32.72 -36.21 27.60
CA ALA A 503 -32.67 -35.73 26.22
C ALA A 503 -34.05 -35.38 25.65
N SER A 504 -35.06 -36.22 25.87
CA SER A 504 -36.43 -35.95 25.42
C SER A 504 -37.08 -34.79 26.18
N ILE A 505 -36.79 -34.64 27.49
CA ILE A 505 -37.25 -33.50 28.30
C ILE A 505 -36.52 -32.21 27.91
N ALA A 506 -35.21 -32.27 27.61
CA ALA A 506 -34.42 -31.08 27.28
C ALA A 506 -34.71 -30.49 25.90
N PHE A 507 -35.08 -31.32 24.91
CA PHE A 507 -35.14 -30.89 23.50
C PHE A 507 -36.51 -31.08 22.81
N ASN A 508 -37.38 -31.97 23.31
CA ASN A 508 -38.71 -32.23 22.73
C ASN A 508 -38.70 -32.57 21.22
N THR A 509 -37.81 -33.49 20.80
CA THR A 509 -37.58 -33.91 19.39
C THR A 509 -37.99 -35.37 19.07
N PRO A 510 -39.19 -35.87 19.43
CA PRO A 510 -39.57 -37.27 19.22
C PRO A 510 -39.70 -37.69 17.75
N ASP A 511 -39.92 -36.76 16.81
CA ASP A 511 -40.16 -37.07 15.38
C ASP A 511 -38.89 -37.23 14.54
N THR A 512 -37.70 -36.84 15.05
CA THR A 512 -36.41 -37.02 14.35
C THR A 512 -36.17 -38.49 13.95
N ILE A 513 -36.75 -39.43 14.70
CA ILE A 513 -36.68 -40.88 14.43
C ILE A 513 -37.30 -41.29 13.08
N ASN A 514 -38.34 -40.59 12.62
CA ASN A 514 -39.14 -41.01 11.47
C ASN A 514 -38.50 -40.66 10.11
N TYR A 515 -37.80 -39.53 10.00
CA TYR A 515 -37.22 -39.04 8.74
C TYR A 515 -35.92 -39.76 8.36
N ILE A 516 -35.07 -40.00 9.35
CA ILE A 516 -33.81 -40.73 9.16
C ILE A 516 -34.07 -42.20 8.82
N TRP A 517 -35.06 -42.84 9.46
CA TRP A 517 -35.39 -44.25 9.20
C TRP A 517 -36.11 -44.47 7.87
N THR A 518 -36.84 -43.46 7.39
CA THR A 518 -37.43 -43.46 6.05
C THR A 518 -36.39 -43.61 4.95
N ALA A 519 -35.14 -43.18 5.16
CA ALA A 519 -34.06 -43.34 4.21
C ALA A 519 -33.69 -44.80 3.90
N LEU A 520 -33.94 -45.71 4.84
CA LEU A 520 -33.71 -47.15 4.65
C LEU A 520 -34.94 -47.88 4.10
N ARG A 521 -36.06 -47.18 3.85
CA ARG A 521 -37.24 -47.74 3.18
C ARG A 521 -37.00 -47.82 1.68
N THR A 522 -37.13 -49.00 1.10
CA THR A 522 -37.25 -49.18 -0.35
C THR A 522 -38.67 -48.78 -0.77
N GLN A 523 -38.86 -48.05 -1.87
CA GLN A 523 -40.18 -47.50 -2.31
C GLN A 523 -41.32 -48.54 -2.36
N SER A 524 -40.97 -49.82 -2.50
CA SER A 524 -41.86 -50.97 -2.32
C SER A 524 -41.39 -51.77 -1.10
N TYR A 525 -42.28 -51.99 -0.13
CA TYR A 525 -42.02 -52.91 0.97
C TYR A 525 -41.73 -54.29 0.38
N ASN A 526 -40.64 -54.92 0.81
CA ASN A 526 -40.27 -56.31 0.49
C ASN A 526 -39.76 -56.55 -0.94
N VAL A 527 -39.10 -55.56 -1.57
CA VAL A 527 -38.39 -55.77 -2.84
C VAL A 527 -36.93 -56.12 -2.59
N SER A 528 -36.45 -57.14 -3.29
CA SER A 528 -35.03 -57.55 -3.26
C SER A 528 -34.14 -56.50 -3.91
N LEU A 529 -32.92 -56.33 -3.39
CA LEU A 529 -31.92 -55.39 -3.89
C LEU A 529 -30.77 -56.16 -4.56
N SER A 530 -30.42 -55.84 -5.81
CA SER A 530 -29.22 -56.40 -6.43
C SER A 530 -28.00 -55.56 -6.03
N LEU A 531 -27.09 -56.14 -5.25
CA LEU A 531 -25.81 -55.51 -4.87
C LEU A 531 -24.68 -55.91 -5.82
N SER A 532 -25.03 -56.24 -7.06
CA SER A 532 -24.12 -56.70 -8.11
C SER A 532 -23.99 -55.66 -9.22
N LYS A 533 -22.84 -55.60 -9.90
CA LYS A 533 -22.63 -54.67 -11.01
C LYS A 533 -23.32 -55.19 -12.27
N ARG A 534 -24.31 -54.48 -12.80
CA ARG A 534 -25.05 -54.84 -14.03
C ARG A 534 -24.80 -53.85 -15.16
N GLU A 535 -24.78 -54.32 -16.41
CA GLU A 535 -24.50 -53.48 -17.60
C GLU A 535 -25.76 -52.83 -18.22
N ASN A 536 -26.96 -53.42 -18.06
CA ASN A 536 -28.22 -52.92 -18.65
C ASN A 536 -29.34 -52.75 -17.60
N GLY A 537 -30.11 -51.65 -17.73
CA GLY A 537 -31.20 -51.24 -16.85
C GLY A 537 -32.57 -51.36 -17.51
N ASP A 538 -33.02 -52.59 -17.77
CA ASP A 538 -34.41 -52.88 -18.14
C ASP A 538 -35.30 -52.94 -16.88
N ASP A 539 -36.63 -52.86 -17.04
CA ASP A 539 -37.64 -52.97 -15.97
C ASP A 539 -37.52 -54.32 -15.23
N LEU A 540 -36.73 -54.33 -14.17
CA LEU A 540 -36.47 -55.51 -13.35
C LEU A 540 -37.41 -55.54 -12.13
N PRO A 541 -37.83 -56.74 -11.66
CA PRO A 541 -38.63 -56.91 -10.45
C PRO A 541 -37.82 -56.72 -9.15
N LEU A 542 -36.66 -56.06 -9.22
CA LEU A 542 -35.77 -55.77 -8.10
C LEU A 542 -35.27 -54.32 -8.18
N LEU A 543 -34.96 -53.70 -7.03
CA LEU A 543 -34.39 -52.36 -7.01
C LEU A 543 -32.86 -52.47 -7.17
N VAL A 544 -32.29 -51.68 -8.08
CA VAL A 544 -30.83 -51.61 -8.30
C VAL A 544 -30.29 -50.35 -7.63
N PRO A 545 -29.53 -50.46 -6.52
CA PRO A 545 -28.93 -49.30 -5.89
C PRO A 545 -27.94 -48.59 -6.82
N HIS A 546 -27.66 -47.33 -6.55
CA HIS A 546 -26.66 -46.58 -7.29
C HIS A 546 -25.32 -47.32 -7.26
N ARG A 547 -24.62 -47.37 -8.40
CA ARG A 547 -23.31 -48.04 -8.56
C ARG A 547 -22.23 -47.66 -7.53
N ALA A 548 -22.38 -46.53 -6.85
CA ALA A 548 -21.49 -46.09 -5.77
C ALA A 548 -21.67 -46.93 -4.49
N HIS A 549 -22.92 -47.22 -4.11
CA HIS A 549 -23.25 -48.10 -2.99
C HIS A 549 -22.81 -49.53 -3.25
N ILE A 550 -23.12 -50.03 -4.47
CA ILE A 550 -22.70 -51.34 -4.95
C ILE A 550 -21.16 -51.45 -4.93
N GLY A 551 -20.46 -50.43 -5.44
CA GLY A 551 -19.01 -50.40 -5.48
C GLY A 551 -18.36 -50.47 -4.10
N LEU A 552 -18.84 -49.66 -3.14
CA LEU A 552 -18.35 -49.70 -1.76
C LEU A 552 -18.62 -51.06 -1.10
N PHE A 553 -19.83 -51.59 -1.24
CA PHE A 553 -20.23 -52.87 -0.66
C PHE A 553 -19.36 -54.03 -1.16
N GLN A 554 -19.19 -54.15 -2.48
CA GLN A 554 -18.37 -55.19 -3.12
C GLN A 554 -16.89 -55.07 -2.75
N GLU A 555 -16.35 -53.85 -2.66
CA GLU A 555 -14.95 -53.61 -2.29
C GLU A 555 -14.67 -53.91 -0.81
N ILE A 556 -15.66 -53.73 0.09
CA ILE A 556 -15.55 -54.18 1.48
C ILE A 556 -15.42 -55.70 1.51
N LEU A 557 -16.38 -56.43 0.93
CA LEU A 557 -16.38 -57.91 0.91
C LEU A 557 -15.07 -58.48 0.35
N ALA A 558 -14.56 -57.90 -0.74
CA ALA A 558 -13.32 -58.34 -1.39
C ALA A 558 -12.06 -58.21 -0.52
N HIS A 559 -12.03 -57.34 0.50
CA HIS A 559 -10.85 -57.16 1.37
C HIS A 559 -11.12 -57.43 2.86
N THR A 560 -12.30 -57.95 3.20
CA THR A 560 -12.66 -58.32 4.58
C THR A 560 -13.12 -59.76 4.64
N ASP A 561 -12.52 -60.65 3.84
CA ASP A 561 -12.85 -62.07 3.78
C ASP A 561 -14.36 -62.36 3.65
N SER A 562 -15.05 -61.61 2.76
CA SER A 562 -16.50 -61.69 2.53
C SER A 562 -17.38 -61.40 3.76
N ASN A 563 -16.94 -60.52 4.65
CA ASN A 563 -17.71 -60.12 5.83
C ASN A 563 -18.92 -59.22 5.52
N ALA A 564 -20.11 -59.82 5.48
CA ALA A 564 -21.37 -59.13 5.24
C ALA A 564 -21.76 -58.12 6.34
N ALA A 565 -21.35 -58.34 7.60
CA ALA A 565 -21.71 -57.46 8.71
C ALA A 565 -21.06 -56.07 8.55
N LEU A 566 -19.77 -56.03 8.20
CA LEU A 566 -19.05 -54.79 7.93
C LEU A 566 -19.58 -54.07 6.68
N ALA A 567 -19.92 -54.84 5.64
CA ALA A 567 -20.45 -54.29 4.39
C ALA A 567 -21.86 -53.68 4.57
N MET A 568 -22.74 -54.36 5.31
CA MET A 568 -24.07 -53.88 5.66
C MET A 568 -24.01 -52.66 6.60
N GLN A 569 -23.12 -52.68 7.61
CA GLN A 569 -22.90 -51.54 8.49
C GLN A 569 -22.51 -50.29 7.69
N ALA A 570 -21.55 -50.42 6.77
CA ALA A 570 -21.11 -49.30 5.93
C ALA A 570 -22.22 -48.77 5.02
N LEU A 571 -22.98 -49.67 4.39
CA LEU A 571 -24.08 -49.32 3.50
C LEU A 571 -25.18 -48.55 4.25
N PHE A 572 -25.65 -49.08 5.37
CA PHE A 572 -26.74 -48.46 6.13
C PHE A 572 -26.31 -47.12 6.72
N PHE A 573 -25.10 -47.06 7.30
CA PHE A 573 -24.60 -45.79 7.82
C PHE A 573 -24.43 -44.72 6.74
N THR A 574 -24.03 -45.11 5.52
CA THR A 574 -23.90 -44.17 4.39
C THR A 574 -25.27 -43.61 3.98
N LEU A 575 -26.30 -44.46 3.91
CA LEU A 575 -27.66 -44.01 3.60
C LEU A 575 -28.21 -43.06 4.68
N LEU A 576 -27.95 -43.38 5.96
CA LEU A 576 -28.33 -42.53 7.09
C LEU A 576 -27.58 -41.19 7.07
N GLN A 577 -26.28 -41.18 6.72
CA GLN A 577 -25.51 -39.94 6.52
C GLN A 577 -26.10 -39.07 5.41
N MET A 578 -26.46 -39.69 4.28
CA MET A 578 -27.06 -38.97 3.14
C MET A 578 -28.37 -38.30 3.55
N SER A 579 -29.25 -39.03 4.24
CA SER A 579 -30.51 -38.48 4.72
C SER A 579 -30.33 -37.41 5.79
N TYR A 580 -29.46 -37.66 6.79
CA TYR A 580 -29.17 -36.66 7.82
C TYR A 580 -28.67 -35.35 7.21
N SER A 581 -27.76 -35.43 6.23
CA SER A 581 -27.23 -34.27 5.51
C SER A 581 -28.31 -33.49 4.78
N ASP A 582 -29.27 -34.18 4.16
CA ASP A 582 -30.36 -33.59 3.39
C ASP A 582 -31.29 -32.77 4.31
N TYR A 583 -31.70 -33.37 5.42
CA TYR A 583 -32.60 -32.75 6.40
C TYR A 583 -31.95 -31.67 7.28
N THR A 584 -30.61 -31.56 7.32
CA THR A 584 -29.96 -30.55 8.18
C THR A 584 -30.38 -29.10 7.91
N ALA A 585 -30.83 -28.78 6.70
CA ALA A 585 -31.33 -27.45 6.36
C ALA A 585 -32.76 -27.18 6.85
N GLU A 586 -33.51 -28.25 7.17
CA GLU A 586 -34.92 -28.21 7.54
C GLU A 586 -35.14 -28.33 9.06
N PHE A 587 -34.09 -28.68 9.83
CA PHE A 587 -34.15 -28.73 11.29
C PHE A 587 -34.63 -27.40 11.90
N ASP A 588 -35.70 -27.47 12.69
CA ASP A 588 -36.35 -26.32 13.33
C ASP A 588 -36.04 -26.20 14.84
N VAL A 589 -35.37 -27.22 15.41
CA VAL A 589 -34.86 -27.19 16.79
C VAL A 589 -33.38 -26.88 16.81
N SER A 590 -33.02 -25.85 17.59
CA SER A 590 -31.63 -25.46 17.82
C SER A 590 -31.32 -25.29 19.31
N ALA A 591 -30.09 -25.60 19.69
CA ALA A 591 -29.60 -25.37 21.06
C ALA A 591 -28.12 -24.99 21.08
N LYS A 592 -27.66 -24.49 22.23
CA LYS A 592 -26.29 -24.05 22.44
C LYS A 592 -25.35 -25.24 22.56
N ALA A 593 -24.30 -25.25 21.74
CA ALA A 593 -23.18 -26.18 21.81
C ALA A 593 -21.87 -25.41 21.99
N SER A 594 -20.90 -26.02 22.67
CA SER A 594 -19.53 -25.53 22.77
C SER A 594 -18.65 -26.29 21.79
N ALA A 595 -17.96 -25.59 20.89
CA ALA A 595 -17.09 -26.19 19.89
C ALA A 595 -15.76 -25.45 19.78
N SER A 596 -14.66 -26.21 19.69
CA SER A 596 -13.34 -25.69 19.34
C SER A 596 -12.90 -26.21 17.97
N PHE A 597 -12.38 -25.31 17.15
CA PHE A 597 -11.94 -25.59 15.80
C PHE A 597 -10.45 -25.27 15.66
N SER A 598 -9.75 -26.03 14.84
CA SER A 598 -8.43 -25.64 14.37
C SER A 598 -8.56 -24.55 13.30
N GLN A 599 -7.59 -23.64 13.27
CA GLN A 599 -7.51 -22.58 12.28
C GLN A 599 -6.06 -22.44 11.80
N ASP A 600 -5.90 -22.18 10.50
CA ASP A 600 -4.62 -21.76 9.94
C ASP A 600 -4.29 -20.35 10.40
N VAL A 601 -3.20 -20.22 11.15
CA VAL A 601 -2.64 -18.94 11.57
C VAL A 601 -1.20 -18.88 11.13
N ILE A 602 -0.80 -17.73 10.58
CA ILE A 602 0.59 -17.48 10.23
C ILE A 602 1.33 -17.09 11.52
N ILE A 603 2.28 -17.90 11.96
CA ILE A 603 3.05 -17.69 13.20
C ILE A 603 4.54 -17.93 12.96
N PRO A 604 5.46 -17.36 13.78
CA PRO A 604 6.86 -17.68 13.69
C PRO A 604 7.10 -19.12 14.14
N VAL A 605 7.78 -19.89 13.30
CA VAL A 605 8.14 -21.30 13.57
C VAL A 605 9.65 -21.49 13.74
N GLN A 606 10.43 -20.46 13.48
CA GLN A 606 11.88 -20.47 13.58
C GLN A 606 12.40 -19.12 14.10
N TRP A 607 13.66 -19.08 14.53
CA TRP A 607 14.29 -17.92 15.16
C TRP A 607 15.25 -17.15 14.25
N ARG A 608 15.43 -17.56 12.99
CA ARG A 608 16.54 -17.08 12.14
C ARG A 608 16.44 -15.59 11.83
N GLY A 609 15.29 -15.15 11.33
CA GLY A 609 14.98 -13.77 11.04
C GLY A 609 15.01 -12.88 12.29
N PHE A 610 14.47 -13.36 13.41
CA PHE A 610 14.51 -12.61 14.68
C PHE A 610 15.93 -12.43 15.23
N ILE A 611 16.77 -13.47 15.18
CA ILE A 611 18.18 -13.36 15.56
C ILE A 611 18.89 -12.35 14.64
N LEU A 612 18.68 -12.44 13.33
CA LEU A 612 19.27 -11.49 12.38
C LEU A 612 18.81 -10.05 12.66
N PHE A 613 17.52 -9.85 12.94
CA PHE A 613 16.99 -8.55 13.37
C PHE A 613 17.70 -8.03 14.64
N CYS A 614 17.85 -8.85 15.67
CA CYS A 614 18.56 -8.49 16.90
C CYS A 614 20.03 -8.10 16.64
N THR A 615 20.72 -8.83 15.74
CA THR A 615 22.11 -8.48 15.37
C THR A 615 22.19 -7.12 14.66
N ILE A 616 21.25 -6.82 13.77
CA ILE A 616 21.18 -5.52 13.07
C ILE A 616 20.96 -4.39 14.08
N VAL A 617 20.04 -4.58 15.03
CA VAL A 617 19.77 -3.63 16.11
C VAL A 617 21.02 -3.40 16.96
N GLY A 618 21.72 -4.47 17.34
CA GLY A 618 22.96 -4.39 18.12
C GLY A 618 24.07 -3.63 17.39
N ILE A 619 24.27 -3.91 16.10
CA ILE A 619 25.25 -3.21 15.26
C ILE A 619 24.90 -1.71 15.15
N HIS A 620 23.62 -1.38 14.95
CA HIS A 620 23.15 0.01 14.88
C HIS A 620 23.44 0.79 16.17
N ILE A 621 23.08 0.24 17.33
CA ILE A 621 23.33 0.88 18.63
C ILE A 621 24.84 1.07 18.87
N ALA A 622 25.64 0.04 18.58
CA ALA A 622 27.11 0.12 18.72
C ALA A 622 27.71 1.20 17.82
N LEU A 623 27.24 1.28 16.57
CA LEU A 623 27.73 2.25 15.58
C LEU A 623 27.37 3.70 15.96
N VAL A 624 26.12 3.96 16.33
CA VAL A 624 25.68 5.29 16.79
C VAL A 624 26.46 5.72 18.04
N THR A 625 26.68 4.78 18.96
CA THR A 625 27.50 5.04 20.16
C THR A 625 28.95 5.37 19.81
N ALA A 626 29.57 4.63 18.88
CA ALA A 626 30.93 4.90 18.43
C ALA A 626 31.07 6.28 17.77
N ILE A 627 30.10 6.67 16.94
CA ILE A 627 30.07 7.99 16.30
C ILE A 627 29.91 9.09 17.35
N MET A 628 29.00 8.92 18.31
CA MET A 628 28.79 9.88 19.40
C MET A 628 30.04 10.07 20.25
N VAL A 629 30.70 8.98 20.65
CA VAL A 629 31.97 9.04 21.40
C VAL A 629 33.04 9.76 20.58
N THR A 630 33.18 9.43 19.30
CA THR A 630 34.16 10.06 18.42
C THR A 630 33.90 11.56 18.24
N PHE A 631 32.63 11.97 18.10
CA PHE A 631 32.23 13.36 18.00
C PHE A 631 32.66 14.15 19.24
N PHE A 632 32.38 13.62 20.43
CA PHE A 632 32.79 14.29 21.67
C PHE A 632 34.30 14.43 21.83
N LEU A 633 35.06 13.43 21.38
CA LEU A 633 36.52 13.43 21.43
C LEU A 633 37.17 14.37 20.41
N ARG A 634 36.58 14.53 19.22
CA ARG A 634 37.19 15.24 18.09
C ARG A 634 36.67 16.65 17.80
N THR A 635 35.49 17.02 18.28
CA THR A 635 34.97 18.39 18.11
C THR A 635 35.04 19.18 19.44
N ARG A 636 35.10 20.51 19.37
CA ARG A 636 35.10 21.42 20.53
C ARG A 636 34.25 22.67 20.31
N VAL A 637 34.05 23.08 19.05
CA VAL A 637 33.43 24.37 18.69
C VAL A 637 32.04 24.18 18.03
N THR A 638 31.71 22.98 17.54
CA THR A 638 30.44 22.70 16.86
C THR A 638 29.26 22.72 17.82
N ALA A 639 28.21 23.44 17.43
CA ALA A 639 26.86 23.29 17.95
C ALA A 639 25.94 22.72 16.85
N LEU A 640 25.51 21.46 17.02
CA LEU A 640 24.57 20.82 16.10
C LEU A 640 23.21 21.54 16.11
N GLY A 641 22.59 21.69 14.94
CA GLY A 641 21.33 22.43 14.78
C GLY A 641 21.47 23.95 14.71
N ASN A 642 22.67 24.52 14.90
CA ASN A 642 22.88 25.97 14.79
C ASN A 642 23.07 26.40 13.32
N ALA A 643 21.99 26.85 12.68
CA ALA A 643 21.99 27.30 11.29
C ALA A 643 22.96 28.46 11.02
N TRP A 644 23.15 29.36 11.99
CA TRP A 644 24.05 30.51 11.84
C TRP A 644 25.53 30.11 11.83
N GLN A 645 25.90 29.08 12.58
CA GLN A 645 27.25 28.52 12.52
C GLN A 645 27.52 27.85 11.17
N ALA A 646 26.50 27.22 10.57
CA ALA A 646 26.61 26.58 9.26
C ALA A 646 26.76 27.61 8.12
N VAL A 647 25.95 28.68 8.16
CA VAL A 647 26.00 29.79 7.20
C VAL A 647 27.28 30.60 7.36
N GLY A 648 27.68 30.93 8.58
CA GLY A 648 28.89 31.71 8.86
C GLY A 648 30.16 31.08 8.28
N GLN A 649 30.33 29.77 8.44
CA GLN A 649 31.48 29.04 7.85
C GLN A 649 31.43 28.95 6.32
N ALA A 650 30.24 28.88 5.72
CA ALA A 650 30.09 28.89 4.26
C ALA A 650 30.39 30.29 3.68
N VAL A 651 30.00 31.34 4.40
CA VAL A 651 30.22 32.75 4.03
C VAL A 651 31.68 33.16 4.20
N GLU A 652 32.37 32.71 5.25
CA GLU A 652 33.80 32.98 5.47
C GLU A 652 34.68 32.38 4.36
N VAL A 653 34.31 31.22 3.81
CA VAL A 653 35.02 30.60 2.69
C VAL A 653 34.68 31.23 1.33
N ALA A 654 33.45 31.73 1.15
CA ALA A 654 33.07 32.50 -0.02
C ALA A 654 33.65 33.95 0.01
N GLY A 655 33.86 34.50 1.20
CA GLY A 655 34.43 35.81 1.48
C GLY A 655 35.95 35.80 1.59
N GLY A 656 36.63 35.32 0.55
CA GLY A 656 38.05 35.53 0.23
C GLY A 656 39.02 35.90 1.36
N GLU A 657 39.61 34.89 2.01
CA GLU A 657 40.96 35.01 2.60
C GLU A 657 41.77 33.70 2.54
N THR A 658 41.13 32.55 2.30
CA THR A 658 41.81 31.24 2.21
C THR A 658 42.30 30.84 0.80
N VAL A 659 42.09 31.68 -0.23
CA VAL A 659 42.58 31.42 -1.60
C VAL A 659 44.12 31.49 -1.69
N TYR A 660 44.79 32.17 -0.75
CA TYR A 660 46.26 32.31 -0.80
C TYR A 660 47.07 31.11 -0.28
N ARG A 661 46.48 30.15 0.45
CA ARG A 661 47.25 29.01 1.00
C ARG A 661 47.16 27.72 0.19
N ALA A 662 46.30 27.65 -0.83
CA ALA A 662 46.19 26.49 -1.70
C ALA A 662 47.21 26.49 -2.85
N VAL A 663 47.84 27.63 -3.13
CA VAL A 663 48.89 27.75 -4.16
C VAL A 663 50.25 27.26 -3.65
N ASP A 664 50.49 27.28 -2.33
CA ASP A 664 51.78 26.91 -1.72
C ASP A 664 51.91 25.43 -1.31
N ARG A 665 50.94 24.57 -1.66
CA ARG A 665 50.94 23.14 -1.25
C ARG A 665 51.19 22.12 -2.37
N GLU A 666 51.43 22.57 -3.60
CA GLU A 666 51.84 21.68 -4.71
C GLU A 666 53.37 21.60 -4.93
N GLU A 667 54.19 22.30 -4.14
CA GLU A 667 55.66 22.21 -4.22
C GLU A 667 56.28 21.56 -2.98
N SER A 668 56.14 20.23 -2.84
CA SER A 668 57.13 19.43 -2.10
C SER A 668 56.93 17.93 -2.32
N SER A 669 57.67 17.34 -3.24
CA SER A 669 58.15 15.96 -3.11
C SER A 669 59.46 15.78 -3.89
N PRO A 670 60.38 14.93 -3.39
CA PRO A 670 61.81 15.10 -3.59
C PRO A 670 62.35 14.38 -4.82
N ALA A 671 63.51 14.86 -5.26
CA ALA A 671 64.34 14.35 -6.34
C ALA A 671 64.81 12.91 -6.13
N ILE A 672 64.86 12.14 -7.22
CA ILE A 672 65.82 11.04 -7.42
C ILE A 672 66.44 11.23 -8.81
N GLU A 673 67.76 11.41 -8.79
CA GLU A 673 68.65 11.56 -9.95
C GLU A 673 68.84 10.24 -10.71
N ALA A 674 69.01 10.31 -12.03
CA ALA A 674 70.19 9.79 -12.74
C ALA A 674 70.11 10.07 -14.26
N HIS A 675 71.13 10.80 -14.76
CA HIS A 675 71.78 10.77 -16.09
C HIS A 675 70.89 10.68 -17.36
N GLY A 676 70.94 11.54 -18.37
CA GLY A 676 71.95 12.52 -18.82
C GLY A 676 72.22 12.28 -20.32
N SER A 677 71.90 13.25 -21.19
CA SER A 677 72.65 13.61 -22.41
C SER A 677 71.86 14.59 -23.32
N ASP A 678 72.51 15.74 -23.56
CA ASP A 678 72.58 16.58 -24.76
C ASP A 678 71.39 17.38 -25.36
N GLU A 679 71.66 18.70 -25.36
CA GLU A 679 71.40 19.76 -26.35
C GLU A 679 69.97 20.06 -26.86
N GLY A 680 69.49 21.30 -26.63
CA GLY A 680 68.36 21.94 -27.34
C GLY A 680 68.76 22.49 -28.72
N PRO A 681 68.02 23.40 -29.42
CA PRO A 681 66.69 24.06 -29.23
C PRO A 681 65.78 23.83 -30.50
N PRO A 682 64.73 24.60 -30.93
CA PRO A 682 64.05 25.80 -30.39
C PRO A 682 62.48 25.73 -30.36
N SER A 683 61.89 26.84 -29.91
CA SER A 683 60.47 27.21 -29.78
C SER A 683 59.44 26.51 -30.68
N LYS A 684 58.45 25.83 -30.07
CA LYS A 684 57.26 25.30 -30.76
C LYS A 684 56.07 26.26 -30.69
N ARG A 685 55.80 26.82 -31.87
CA ARG A 685 54.53 27.32 -32.43
C ARG A 685 53.28 26.69 -31.78
N GLN A 686 52.36 27.55 -31.34
CA GLN A 686 51.04 27.27 -30.80
C GLN A 686 50.28 26.22 -31.64
N ARG A 687 49.94 25.07 -31.03
CA ARG A 687 49.14 24.01 -31.67
C ARG A 687 47.69 24.49 -31.80
N GLY A 688 47.25 24.75 -33.04
CA GLY A 688 45.87 25.15 -33.33
C GLY A 688 44.86 24.01 -33.17
N PHE A 689 43.63 24.40 -32.84
CA PHE A 689 42.38 23.63 -32.70
C PHE A 689 42.20 22.46 -33.70
N ILE A 690 41.94 21.25 -33.21
CA ILE A 690 41.63 20.06 -34.02
C ILE A 690 40.13 19.80 -33.96
N ALA A 691 39.46 19.89 -35.10
CA ALA A 691 38.06 19.51 -35.28
C ALA A 691 37.82 18.02 -34.94
N ARG A 692 36.72 17.72 -34.22
CA ARG A 692 36.26 16.36 -33.87
C ARG A 692 35.66 15.60 -35.06
N GLN A 693 35.14 16.27 -36.08
CA GLN A 693 34.56 15.69 -37.29
C GLN A 693 34.75 16.64 -38.48
N ALA A 694 35.42 16.18 -39.54
CA ALA A 694 35.52 16.93 -40.79
C ALA A 694 34.31 16.66 -41.71
N CYS A 695 33.85 17.67 -42.45
CA CYS A 695 32.84 17.50 -43.51
C CYS A 695 33.33 16.55 -44.62
N GLU A 696 32.43 16.01 -45.42
CA GLU A 696 32.74 14.97 -46.44
C GLU A 696 33.80 15.43 -47.45
N TYR A 697 33.75 16.69 -47.89
CA TYR A 697 34.73 17.22 -48.84
C TYR A 697 36.13 17.35 -48.22
N CYS A 698 36.23 17.97 -47.04
CA CYS A 698 37.51 18.08 -46.30
C CYS A 698 38.07 16.69 -45.95
N ARG A 699 37.19 15.73 -45.63
CA ARG A 699 37.58 14.35 -45.34
C ARG A 699 38.12 13.62 -46.58
N GLN A 700 37.46 13.73 -47.73
CA GLN A 700 37.94 13.14 -49.00
C GLN A 700 39.26 13.74 -49.45
N LYS A 701 39.41 15.06 -49.32
CA LYS A 701 40.62 15.79 -49.72
C LYS A 701 41.74 15.75 -48.66
N LYS A 702 41.49 15.12 -47.51
CA LYS A 702 42.40 15.08 -46.34
C LYS A 702 42.90 16.48 -45.94
N THR A 703 42.04 17.48 -46.09
CA THR A 703 42.31 18.87 -45.72
C THR A 703 41.63 19.20 -44.40
N ARG A 704 42.20 20.14 -43.64
CA ARG A 704 41.68 20.53 -42.32
C ARG A 704 40.31 21.19 -42.47
N CYS A 705 39.36 20.76 -41.65
CA CYS A 705 38.02 21.35 -41.53
C CYS A 705 37.97 22.17 -40.23
N ASP A 706 37.29 23.31 -40.30
CA ASP A 706 37.08 24.25 -39.19
C ASP A 706 35.71 24.09 -38.51
N GLU A 707 34.93 23.06 -38.88
CA GLU A 707 33.61 22.69 -38.29
C GLU A 707 32.49 23.73 -38.40
N ASP A 708 32.74 24.88 -39.04
CA ASP A 708 31.70 25.86 -39.36
C ASP A 708 30.73 25.34 -40.45
N PHE A 709 29.53 25.93 -40.58
CA PHE A 709 28.56 25.50 -41.61
C PHE A 709 28.05 26.65 -42.50
N PRO A 710 28.45 26.68 -43.80
CA PRO A 710 29.45 25.84 -44.46
C PRO A 710 30.87 26.15 -43.99
N CYS A 711 31.71 25.12 -43.86
CA CYS A 711 33.09 25.23 -43.38
C CYS A 711 33.89 26.21 -44.27
N GLY A 712 34.86 26.94 -43.72
CA GLY A 712 35.53 28.06 -44.40
C GLY A 712 36.15 27.68 -45.74
N LEU A 713 36.68 26.46 -45.83
CA LEU A 713 37.23 25.91 -47.07
C LEU A 713 36.15 25.61 -48.13
N CYS A 714 35.01 25.04 -47.73
CA CYS A 714 33.90 24.80 -48.64
C CYS A 714 33.25 26.11 -49.08
N LYS A 715 33.18 27.10 -48.19
CA LYS A 715 32.67 28.44 -48.48
C LYS A 715 33.55 29.19 -49.49
N SER A 716 34.87 29.14 -49.35
CA SER A 716 35.80 29.80 -50.28
C SER A 716 35.86 29.14 -51.67
N LEU A 717 35.56 27.84 -51.74
CA LEU A 717 35.57 27.07 -53.00
C LEU A 717 34.19 26.99 -53.66
N GLY A 718 33.14 27.56 -53.05
CA GLY A 718 31.77 27.50 -53.58
C GLY A 718 31.17 26.09 -53.61
N LEU A 719 31.61 25.19 -52.71
CA LEU A 719 31.24 23.78 -52.69
C LEU A 719 30.23 23.48 -51.58
N GLN A 720 29.35 22.51 -51.81
CA GLN A 720 28.33 22.09 -50.84
C GLN A 720 28.99 21.34 -49.66
N CYS A 721 28.90 21.91 -48.45
CA CYS A 721 29.46 21.34 -47.24
C CYS A 721 28.45 20.39 -46.58
N LYS A 722 28.76 19.09 -46.45
CA LYS A 722 27.88 18.08 -45.84
C LYS A 722 28.60 17.32 -44.72
N PHE A 723 27.98 17.21 -43.55
CA PHE A 723 28.44 16.40 -42.42
C PHE A 723 27.57 15.14 -42.29
N THR A 724 28.17 13.96 -42.16
CA THR A 724 27.44 12.69 -42.08
C THR A 724 26.82 12.49 -40.68
N GLN A 725 25.52 12.15 -40.59
CA GLN A 725 24.82 11.83 -39.33
C GLN A 725 25.40 10.57 -38.65
N ARG A 726 25.40 10.54 -37.30
CA ARG A 726 25.86 9.41 -36.47
C ARG A 726 25.10 8.13 -36.82
N LYS A 727 25.82 7.00 -36.96
CA LYS A 727 25.19 5.67 -36.99
C LYS A 727 24.69 5.29 -35.59
N ALA A 728 23.46 4.80 -35.54
CA ALA A 728 22.78 4.33 -34.33
C ALA A 728 23.55 3.20 -33.62
N THR A 729 23.49 3.18 -32.29
CA THR A 729 24.10 2.15 -31.44
C THR A 729 23.26 0.86 -31.45
N ARG A 730 23.88 -0.27 -31.09
CA ARG A 730 23.27 -1.62 -31.12
C ARG A 730 21.98 -1.75 -30.29
N ASN A 731 21.77 -0.87 -29.31
CA ASN A 731 20.57 -0.81 -28.48
C ASN A 731 19.41 -0.07 -29.17
N GLU A 732 19.71 0.84 -30.10
CA GLU A 732 18.70 1.55 -30.90
C GLU A 732 18.19 0.67 -32.07
N ALA A 733 19.03 -0.24 -32.57
CA ALA A 733 18.64 -1.22 -33.60
C ALA A 733 17.64 -2.27 -33.08
N SER A 734 17.71 -2.62 -31.80
CA SER A 734 16.76 -3.55 -31.16
C SER A 734 15.41 -2.87 -30.90
N LEU A 735 15.41 -1.59 -30.50
CA LEU A 735 14.19 -0.79 -30.36
C LEU A 735 13.48 -0.57 -31.71
N GLY A 736 14.25 -0.31 -32.79
CA GLY A 736 13.71 -0.18 -34.14
C GLY A 736 13.08 -1.48 -34.68
N MET A 737 13.60 -2.65 -34.27
CA MET A 737 13.03 -3.95 -34.64
C MET A 737 11.69 -4.20 -33.91
N ILE A 738 11.56 -3.77 -32.65
CA ILE A 738 10.33 -3.86 -31.87
C ILE A 738 9.25 -2.92 -32.45
N VAL A 739 9.60 -1.69 -32.82
CA VAL A 739 8.67 -0.72 -33.44
C VAL A 739 8.17 -1.21 -34.80
N ASN A 740 9.01 -1.90 -35.59
CA ASN A 740 8.60 -2.49 -36.86
C ASN A 740 7.71 -3.73 -36.69
N ILE A 741 7.86 -4.49 -35.59
CA ILE A 741 6.95 -5.59 -35.24
C ILE A 741 5.58 -5.03 -34.81
N LEU A 742 5.55 -3.95 -34.03
CA LEU A 742 4.29 -3.30 -33.61
C LEU A 742 3.51 -2.70 -34.81
N ARG A 743 4.19 -2.01 -35.73
CA ARG A 743 3.56 -1.50 -36.97
C ARG A 743 3.04 -2.62 -37.89
N ARG A 744 3.66 -3.80 -37.86
CA ARG A 744 3.22 -4.98 -38.63
C ARG A 744 2.02 -5.69 -37.99
N ILE A 745 1.79 -5.50 -36.70
CA ILE A 745 0.62 -6.02 -35.97
C ILE A 745 -0.57 -5.07 -36.15
N GLU A 746 -0.37 -3.75 -36.07
CA GLU A 746 -1.41 -2.75 -36.39
C GLU A 746 -1.93 -2.90 -37.83
N GLY A 747 -1.03 -3.05 -38.81
CA GLY A 747 -1.42 -3.25 -40.21
C GLY A 747 -2.15 -4.57 -40.49
N LYS A 748 -2.15 -5.54 -39.57
CA LYS A 748 -2.92 -6.79 -39.68
C LYS A 748 -4.28 -6.74 -38.98
N ILE A 749 -4.53 -5.72 -38.16
CA ILE A 749 -5.78 -5.54 -37.40
C ILE A 749 -6.79 -4.69 -38.19
N ASP A 750 -6.34 -3.82 -39.09
CA ASP A 750 -7.23 -2.99 -39.93
C ASP A 750 -7.87 -3.73 -41.13
N ASP A 751 -7.35 -4.89 -41.54
CA ASP A 751 -7.86 -5.70 -42.67
C ASP A 751 -9.00 -6.67 -42.30
N SER A 752 -9.57 -6.57 -41.08
CA SER A 752 -10.62 -7.46 -40.58
C SER A 752 -11.96 -6.74 -40.36
N LYS A 753 -12.61 -6.25 -41.43
CA LYS A 753 -14.04 -5.90 -41.40
C LYS A 753 -14.87 -6.97 -42.10
N PRO A 754 -15.92 -7.52 -41.47
CA PRO A 754 -17.03 -8.15 -42.19
C PRO A 754 -18.19 -7.17 -42.43
N HIS A 755 -18.80 -7.35 -43.59
CA HIS A 755 -19.91 -6.63 -44.20
C HIS A 755 -21.27 -6.79 -43.47
N GLU A 756 -22.14 -5.83 -43.76
CA GLU A 756 -23.54 -5.63 -43.34
C GLU A 756 -24.50 -6.83 -43.42
N SER A 757 -25.45 -6.92 -42.47
CA SER A 757 -26.90 -7.03 -42.74
C SER A 757 -27.74 -6.96 -41.44
N ASN A 758 -28.69 -6.01 -41.38
CA ASN A 758 -29.88 -5.99 -40.52
C ASN A 758 -31.01 -6.84 -41.18
N PRO A 759 -32.18 -7.17 -40.56
CA PRO A 759 -32.82 -6.60 -39.35
C PRO A 759 -33.52 -7.60 -38.38
N THR A 760 -34.18 -7.02 -37.36
CA THR A 760 -35.48 -7.37 -36.72
C THR A 760 -35.59 -8.07 -35.34
N GLU A 761 -36.41 -7.40 -34.50
CA GLU A 761 -37.30 -7.86 -33.40
C GLU A 761 -36.86 -7.88 -31.90
N HIS A 762 -37.30 -6.81 -31.21
CA HIS A 762 -38.12 -6.78 -29.98
C HIS A 762 -37.95 -7.84 -28.87
N ARG A 763 -37.53 -7.42 -27.67
CA ARG A 763 -38.46 -7.08 -26.56
C ARG A 763 -37.76 -6.54 -25.31
N SER A 764 -38.39 -5.52 -24.76
CA SER A 764 -38.12 -4.77 -23.54
C SER A 764 -38.19 -5.63 -22.27
N ILE A 765 -37.42 -5.25 -21.24
CA ILE A 765 -37.95 -4.86 -19.91
C ILE A 765 -36.97 -3.83 -19.33
N ALA A 766 -37.44 -2.59 -19.25
CA ALA A 766 -36.87 -1.55 -18.40
C ALA A 766 -37.60 -1.62 -17.06
N THR A 767 -36.91 -1.95 -15.98
CA THR A 767 -37.30 -1.55 -14.62
C THR A 767 -36.07 -1.56 -13.71
N ALA A 768 -35.97 -0.54 -12.84
CA ALA A 768 -34.98 -0.32 -11.79
C ALA A 768 -33.68 0.44 -12.15
N LEU A 769 -33.86 1.67 -12.67
CA LEU A 769 -32.94 2.77 -12.37
C LEU A 769 -33.13 3.18 -10.89
N ARG A 770 -32.15 2.86 -10.05
CA ARG A 770 -31.73 3.70 -8.91
C ARG A 770 -30.22 3.91 -9.04
N PRO A 771 -29.72 5.17 -9.09
CA PRO A 771 -28.29 5.42 -9.00
C PRO A 771 -27.85 5.10 -7.57
N PHE A 772 -27.05 4.04 -7.42
CA PHE A 772 -26.17 3.93 -6.26
C PHE A 772 -25.13 5.03 -6.37
N ASN A 773 -25.16 6.00 -5.46
CA ASN A 773 -24.07 6.93 -5.21
C ASN A 773 -22.82 6.13 -4.79
N PRO A 774 -21.71 6.15 -5.56
CA PRO A 774 -20.41 5.85 -5.00
C PRO A 774 -19.99 7.10 -4.20
N ARG A 775 -19.93 6.96 -2.88
CA ARG A 775 -19.19 7.91 -2.03
C ARG A 775 -17.77 8.05 -2.61
N SER A 776 -17.36 9.28 -2.88
CA SER A 776 -16.03 9.67 -3.32
C SER A 776 -14.93 8.99 -2.50
N PRO A 777 -13.93 8.35 -3.13
CA PRO A 777 -12.60 8.25 -2.57
C PRO A 777 -11.84 9.54 -2.92
N ALA A 778 -12.12 10.62 -2.20
CA ALA A 778 -11.20 11.75 -2.12
C ALA A 778 -10.09 11.34 -1.13
N ASN A 779 -9.13 10.55 -1.61
CA ASN A 779 -7.81 10.31 -1.00
C ASN A 779 -7.04 9.32 -1.89
N SER A 780 -6.52 9.81 -3.01
CA SER A 780 -5.56 9.08 -3.84
C SER A 780 -4.53 10.04 -4.42
N SER A 781 -3.73 10.65 -3.55
CA SER A 781 -2.52 11.40 -3.94
C SER A 781 -1.32 10.50 -4.28
N GLU A 782 -1.54 9.23 -4.64
CA GLU A 782 -0.49 8.23 -4.83
C GLU A 782 0.07 8.10 -6.26
N VAL A 783 -0.30 8.96 -7.21
CA VAL A 783 0.16 8.84 -8.62
C VAL A 783 1.16 9.92 -9.07
N LEU A 784 1.53 10.89 -8.22
CA LEU A 784 2.58 11.87 -8.56
C LEU A 784 3.88 11.54 -7.84
N GLY A 785 4.87 11.04 -8.60
CA GLY A 785 6.23 10.77 -8.14
C GLY A 785 6.96 12.02 -7.64
N VAL A 786 6.73 12.38 -6.38
CA VAL A 786 7.50 13.35 -5.62
C VAL A 786 8.55 12.57 -4.81
N PRO A 787 9.85 12.84 -4.95
CA PRO A 787 10.84 12.18 -4.12
C PRO A 787 10.70 12.63 -2.66
N SER A 788 10.99 11.72 -1.73
CA SER A 788 10.71 11.83 -0.28
C SER A 788 11.40 12.98 0.47
N PHE A 789 12.10 13.91 -0.20
CA PHE A 789 12.78 15.05 0.42
C PHE A 789 11.91 16.30 0.61
N LEU A 790 10.63 16.28 0.20
CA LEU A 790 9.69 17.41 0.36
C LEU A 790 8.44 17.11 1.19
N ARG A 791 8.36 15.96 1.88
CA ARG A 791 7.35 15.75 2.93
C ARG A 791 7.82 16.44 4.22
N HIS A 792 7.60 17.73 4.33
CA HIS A 792 7.32 18.31 5.64
C HIS A 792 5.82 18.34 5.84
N GLU A 793 5.42 17.63 6.89
CA GLU A 793 4.11 17.56 7.53
C GLU A 793 3.18 18.75 7.28
N THR A 794 2.25 18.61 6.32
CA THR A 794 0.91 19.19 6.48
C THR A 794 0.19 18.36 7.53
N ILE A 795 0.37 18.71 8.80
CA ILE A 795 -0.50 18.25 9.88
C ILE A 795 -1.83 18.98 9.72
N ASP A 796 -2.79 18.34 9.03
CA ASP A 796 -4.20 18.51 9.36
C ASP A 796 -4.46 17.72 10.65
N SER A 797 -4.10 18.31 11.80
CA SER A 797 -4.67 17.93 13.08
C SER A 797 -5.68 19.01 13.47
N PRO A 798 -6.93 18.67 13.81
CA PRO A 798 -7.79 19.60 14.50
C PRO A 798 -7.08 20.02 15.79
N ALA A 799 -6.88 21.33 15.97
CA ALA A 799 -6.25 21.87 17.17
C ALA A 799 -6.94 21.30 18.42
N ALA A 800 -6.18 20.53 19.20
CA ALA A 800 -6.57 20.20 20.56
C ALA A 800 -6.56 21.51 21.37
N PRO A 801 -7.63 21.85 22.11
CA PRO A 801 -7.76 23.15 22.76
C PRO A 801 -7.00 23.16 24.11
N THR A 802 -5.66 23.11 24.13
CA THR A 802 -4.90 23.16 25.40
C THR A 802 -3.41 23.52 25.28
N ASP A 803 -2.99 24.39 24.34
CA ASP A 803 -1.62 24.95 24.41
C ASP A 803 -1.66 26.44 24.81
N PRO A 804 -1.12 26.83 25.99
CA PRO A 804 -1.24 28.20 26.51
C PRO A 804 -0.36 29.25 25.81
N ASN A 805 0.55 28.86 24.91
CA ASN A 805 1.41 29.77 24.13
C ASN A 805 1.51 29.31 22.66
N PRO A 806 0.60 29.73 21.77
CA PRO A 806 0.67 29.38 20.35
C PRO A 806 1.91 29.99 19.66
N ALA A 807 2.50 29.24 18.73
CA ALA A 807 3.53 29.67 17.77
C ALA A 807 3.16 31.01 17.11
N ILE A 808 3.99 32.05 17.27
CA ILE A 808 3.76 33.35 16.63
C ILE A 808 4.32 33.28 15.21
N SER A 809 3.43 33.35 14.21
CA SER A 809 3.85 33.50 12.82
C SER A 809 3.98 34.97 12.48
N PHE A 810 5.09 35.33 11.84
CA PHE A 810 5.25 36.65 11.25
C PHE A 810 4.93 36.67 9.75
N SER A 811 4.18 35.72 9.18
CA SER A 811 3.70 35.90 7.80
C SER A 811 2.74 37.10 7.74
N ALA A 812 2.64 37.79 6.59
CA ALA A 812 1.93 39.06 6.54
C ALA A 812 0.41 38.92 6.86
N HIS A 813 -0.19 37.79 6.49
CA HIS A 813 -1.58 37.45 6.85
C HIS A 813 -1.71 37.00 8.32
N GLN A 814 -0.69 36.32 8.88
CA GLN A 814 -0.72 35.85 10.27
C GLN A 814 -0.52 36.98 11.30
N VAL A 815 0.08 38.10 10.88
CA VAL A 815 0.16 39.33 11.69
C VAL A 815 -1.21 39.75 12.22
N LEU A 816 -2.27 39.60 11.41
CA LEU A 816 -3.65 39.90 11.82
C LEU A 816 -4.04 39.13 13.10
N PHE A 817 -3.51 37.92 13.28
CA PHE A 817 -3.83 37.01 14.39
C PHE A 817 -2.89 37.14 15.59
N TRP A 818 -1.96 38.10 15.60
CA TRP A 818 -1.16 38.39 16.79
C TRP A 818 -2.05 38.79 17.97
N PRO A 819 -1.78 38.30 19.20
CA PRO A 819 -2.62 38.58 20.36
C PRO A 819 -2.83 40.08 20.61
N ALA A 820 -1.75 40.87 20.52
CA ALA A 820 -1.84 42.31 20.70
C ALA A 820 -2.66 43.01 19.60
N ILE A 821 -2.55 42.57 18.35
CA ILE A 821 -3.34 43.12 17.23
C ILE A 821 -4.80 42.73 17.39
N GLN A 822 -5.11 41.45 17.63
CA GLN A 822 -6.47 40.95 17.87
C GLN A 822 -7.17 41.71 19.00
N SER A 823 -6.46 42.07 20.06
CA SER A 823 -7.01 42.87 21.17
C SER A 823 -7.40 44.30 20.76
N ALA A 824 -6.71 44.87 19.77
CA ALA A 824 -6.89 46.23 19.29
C ALA A 824 -7.93 46.37 18.16
N LEU A 825 -8.27 45.27 17.46
CA LEU A 825 -9.16 45.31 16.29
C LEU A 825 -10.60 45.77 16.63
N PRO A 826 -11.31 46.42 15.69
CA PRO A 826 -12.74 46.66 15.80
C PRO A 826 -13.54 45.35 15.84
N GLU A 827 -14.70 45.33 16.52
CA GLU A 827 -15.54 44.13 16.65
C GLU A 827 -15.99 43.55 15.29
N SER A 828 -16.23 44.40 14.28
CA SER A 828 -16.56 43.95 12.92
C SER A 828 -15.43 43.13 12.30
N VAL A 829 -14.18 43.51 12.52
CA VAL A 829 -13.00 42.80 11.99
C VAL A 829 -12.71 41.54 12.79
N LYS A 830 -12.86 41.57 14.13
CA LYS A 830 -12.72 40.37 14.98
C LYS A 830 -13.69 39.26 14.54
N LEU A 831 -14.94 39.62 14.24
CA LEU A 831 -15.94 38.66 13.75
C LEU A 831 -15.53 38.06 12.41
N MET A 832 -15.01 38.87 11.48
CA MET A 832 -14.47 38.37 10.20
C MET A 832 -13.30 37.40 10.43
N CYS A 833 -12.37 37.72 11.34
CA CYS A 833 -11.24 36.85 11.69
C CYS A 833 -11.71 35.50 12.26
N GLN A 834 -12.71 35.51 13.15
CA GLN A 834 -13.28 34.29 13.73
C GLN A 834 -13.98 33.41 12.70
N MET A 835 -14.72 34.01 11.76
CA MET A 835 -15.40 33.26 10.69
C MET A 835 -14.42 32.65 9.69
N GLN A 836 -13.28 33.30 9.43
CA GLN A 836 -12.34 32.91 8.40
C GLN A 836 -11.20 32.04 8.92
N GLY A 837 -10.74 32.24 10.16
CA GLY A 837 -9.63 31.49 10.75
C GLY A 837 -8.26 31.84 10.14
N GLY A 838 -7.18 31.35 10.78
CA GLY A 838 -5.80 31.73 10.46
C GLY A 838 -5.34 31.41 9.03
N THR A 839 -5.89 30.39 8.37
CA THR A 839 -5.42 29.90 7.05
C THR A 839 -6.30 30.36 5.89
N TYR A 840 -7.09 31.43 6.06
CA TYR A 840 -8.08 31.83 5.07
C TYR A 840 -7.48 32.14 3.69
N SER A 841 -6.33 32.81 3.63
CA SER A 841 -5.68 33.19 2.37
C SER A 841 -5.33 31.96 1.52
N THR A 842 -4.68 30.96 2.13
CA THR A 842 -4.35 29.69 1.48
C THR A 842 -5.61 28.94 1.02
N ARG A 843 -6.66 28.87 1.87
CA ARG A 843 -7.90 28.17 1.51
C ARG A 843 -8.64 28.84 0.36
N LEU A 844 -8.72 30.16 0.35
CA LEU A 844 -9.36 30.93 -0.72
C LEU A 844 -8.62 30.73 -2.04
N GLU A 845 -7.29 30.85 -2.05
CA GLU A 845 -6.51 30.64 -3.27
C GLU A 845 -6.52 29.18 -3.74
N ALA A 846 -6.48 28.21 -2.84
CA ALA A 846 -6.59 26.78 -3.18
C ALA A 846 -7.96 26.41 -3.78
N SER A 847 -9.01 27.17 -3.43
CA SER A 847 -10.36 26.96 -3.96
C SER A 847 -10.61 27.59 -5.33
N ARG A 848 -9.61 28.30 -5.91
CA ARG A 848 -9.80 28.97 -7.21
C ARG A 848 -10.08 27.98 -8.34
N PRO A 849 -10.94 28.36 -9.29
CA PRO A 849 -11.09 27.60 -10.51
C PRO A 849 -9.76 27.56 -11.27
N LYS A 850 -9.51 26.43 -11.95
CA LYS A 850 -8.37 26.29 -12.85
C LYS A 850 -8.41 27.37 -13.94
N LEU A 851 -7.25 27.73 -14.49
CA LEU A 851 -7.21 28.68 -15.61
C LEU A 851 -8.12 28.22 -16.75
N PRO A 852 -8.91 29.12 -17.36
CA PRO A 852 -9.81 28.79 -18.46
C PRO A 852 -9.07 28.04 -19.57
N HIS A 853 -9.62 26.89 -19.96
CA HIS A 853 -9.31 26.28 -21.26
C HIS A 853 -10.35 26.81 -22.23
N ALA A 854 -9.92 27.43 -23.34
CA ALA A 854 -10.83 27.86 -24.40
C ALA A 854 -11.71 26.66 -24.82
N THR A 855 -12.97 26.67 -24.40
CA THR A 855 -13.88 25.52 -24.53
C THR A 855 -14.54 25.44 -25.91
N SER A 856 -13.99 26.14 -26.91
CA SER A 856 -14.60 26.26 -28.23
C SER A 856 -13.62 26.49 -29.39
N VAL A 857 -12.36 26.05 -29.27
CA VAL A 857 -11.49 25.98 -30.46
C VAL A 857 -11.58 24.57 -31.01
N ASP A 858 -12.31 24.48 -32.12
CA ASP A 858 -12.33 23.37 -33.05
C ASP A 858 -10.92 22.74 -33.13
N ILE A 859 -10.83 21.44 -32.89
CA ILE A 859 -9.59 20.63 -32.83
C ILE A 859 -8.81 20.64 -34.17
N SER A 860 -9.25 21.45 -35.14
CA SER A 860 -8.75 21.59 -36.49
C SER A 860 -7.98 22.89 -36.81
N SER A 861 -7.91 23.89 -35.92
CA SER A 861 -7.23 25.15 -36.28
C SER A 861 -5.72 25.15 -35.97
N ASP A 862 -4.92 24.89 -37.01
CA ASP A 862 -3.47 25.11 -37.02
C ASP A 862 -3.17 26.63 -37.06
N TRP A 863 -3.51 27.35 -35.98
CA TRP A 863 -3.37 28.80 -35.90
C TRP A 863 -1.92 29.22 -35.60
N LEU A 864 -1.15 28.35 -34.93
CA LEU A 864 0.26 28.58 -34.67
C LEU A 864 1.08 28.64 -35.97
N SER A 865 0.73 27.85 -36.99
CA SER A 865 1.40 27.91 -38.30
C SER A 865 1.08 29.19 -39.10
N LYS A 866 0.06 29.95 -38.69
CA LYS A 866 -0.30 31.25 -39.30
C LYS A 866 0.45 32.44 -38.67
N LEU A 867 1.21 32.22 -37.61
CA LEU A 867 1.98 33.27 -36.96
C LEU A 867 3.20 33.67 -37.81
N SER A 868 3.38 34.96 -38.02
CA SER A 868 4.56 35.46 -38.72
C SER A 868 5.81 35.35 -37.84
N ILE A 869 6.95 35.02 -38.44
CA ILE A 869 8.26 35.00 -37.75
C ILE A 869 8.56 36.38 -37.13
N ALA A 870 8.09 37.46 -37.75
CA ALA A 870 8.20 38.81 -37.21
C ALA A 870 7.49 38.95 -35.85
N THR A 871 6.29 38.37 -35.70
CA THR A 871 5.54 38.37 -34.42
C THR A 871 6.26 37.55 -33.36
N LEU A 872 6.75 36.36 -33.72
CA LEU A 872 7.53 35.50 -32.82
C LEU A 872 8.76 36.21 -32.28
N LYS A 873 9.51 36.87 -33.17
CA LYS A 873 10.71 37.63 -32.80
C LYS A 873 10.37 38.84 -31.94
N GLN A 874 9.37 39.61 -32.32
CA GLN A 874 8.94 40.81 -31.58
C GLN A 874 8.56 40.48 -30.13
N LEU A 875 7.68 39.50 -29.91
CA LEU A 875 7.26 39.13 -28.56
C LEU A 875 8.40 38.47 -27.75
N SER A 876 9.29 37.73 -28.41
CA SER A 876 10.51 37.23 -27.77
C SER A 876 11.44 38.37 -27.32
N ASP A 877 11.68 39.38 -28.16
CA ASP A 877 12.49 40.56 -27.80
C ASP A 877 11.86 41.33 -26.63
N VAL A 878 10.54 41.45 -26.61
CA VAL A 878 9.81 42.06 -25.48
C VAL A 878 10.02 41.26 -24.18
N TYR A 879 9.94 39.92 -24.22
CA TYR A 879 10.26 39.10 -23.04
C TYR A 879 11.69 39.35 -22.51
N PHE A 880 12.69 39.43 -23.40
CA PHE A 880 14.07 39.66 -23.00
C PHE A 880 14.32 41.06 -22.42
N THR A 881 13.57 42.06 -22.87
CA THR A 881 13.66 43.45 -22.37
C THR A 881 12.78 43.72 -21.14
N THR A 882 11.98 42.74 -20.70
CA THR A 882 11.07 42.86 -19.55
C THR A 882 11.31 41.73 -18.53
N PHE A 883 10.62 40.60 -18.65
CA PHE A 883 10.69 39.50 -17.68
C PHE A 883 12.08 38.90 -17.49
N ASN A 884 12.83 38.68 -18.57
CA ASN A 884 14.18 38.11 -18.49
C ASN A 884 15.19 39.09 -17.87
N LEU A 885 14.89 40.39 -17.92
CA LEU A 885 15.76 41.44 -17.36
C LEU A 885 15.80 41.33 -15.82
N ALA A 886 14.65 41.13 -15.19
CA ALA A 886 14.54 40.91 -13.75
C ALA A 886 14.82 39.45 -13.35
N ASN A 887 14.52 38.49 -14.23
CA ASN A 887 14.66 37.06 -13.99
C ASN A 887 15.41 36.40 -15.14
N PRO A 888 16.75 36.37 -15.14
CA PRO A 888 17.56 35.87 -16.25
C PRO A 888 17.50 34.33 -16.35
N ILE A 889 16.34 33.80 -16.73
CA ILE A 889 16.04 32.37 -16.85
C ILE A 889 16.60 31.81 -18.17
N LEU A 890 16.59 32.62 -19.22
CA LEU A 890 17.07 32.23 -20.55
C LEU A 890 18.28 33.06 -20.96
N ASP A 891 19.21 32.40 -21.65
CA ASP A 891 20.26 33.08 -22.42
C ASP A 891 19.72 33.52 -23.78
N GLN A 892 19.74 34.83 -24.04
CA GLN A 892 19.15 35.43 -25.23
C GLN A 892 19.79 34.89 -26.53
N LYS A 893 21.12 34.74 -26.53
CA LYS A 893 21.85 34.27 -27.71
C LYS A 893 21.46 32.84 -28.05
N THR A 894 21.47 31.95 -27.06
CA THR A 894 21.09 30.54 -27.24
C THR A 894 19.64 30.38 -27.63
N TYR A 895 18.74 31.19 -27.05
CA TYR A 895 17.32 31.16 -27.41
C TYR A 895 17.08 31.47 -28.89
N PHE A 896 17.61 32.59 -29.40
CA PHE A 896 17.39 32.99 -30.79
C PHE A 896 18.14 32.10 -31.80
N GLN A 897 19.32 31.59 -31.44
CA GLN A 897 20.13 30.76 -32.35
C GLN A 897 19.69 29.31 -32.41
N ARG A 898 19.09 28.78 -31.33
CA ARG A 898 18.76 27.36 -31.21
C ARG A 898 17.30 27.11 -30.87
N THR A 899 16.83 27.58 -29.72
CA THR A 899 15.50 27.24 -29.19
C THR A 899 14.38 27.68 -30.12
N LEU A 900 14.42 28.93 -30.59
CA LEU A 900 13.40 29.46 -31.50
C LEU A 900 13.41 28.77 -32.86
N GLY A 901 14.60 28.49 -33.42
CA GLY A 901 14.74 27.79 -34.70
C GLY A 901 14.16 26.38 -34.66
N VAL A 902 14.47 25.62 -33.60
CA VAL A 902 13.96 24.25 -33.41
C VAL A 902 12.43 24.23 -33.29
N ALA A 903 11.83 25.19 -32.59
CA ALA A 903 10.38 25.28 -32.46
C ALA A 903 9.69 25.59 -33.81
N ILE A 904 10.27 26.49 -34.62
CA ILE A 904 9.75 26.86 -35.94
C ILE A 904 9.90 25.70 -36.93
N ASP A 905 11.09 25.09 -37.02
CA ASP A 905 11.38 23.98 -37.93
C ASP A 905 10.54 22.74 -37.60
N GLY A 906 10.24 22.54 -36.31
CA GLY A 906 9.37 21.48 -35.81
C GLY A 906 7.87 21.79 -35.85
N ASN A 907 7.46 22.91 -36.46
CA ASN A 907 6.07 23.40 -36.50
C ASN A 907 5.36 23.37 -35.12
N PHE A 908 6.06 23.84 -34.07
CA PHE A 908 5.58 23.85 -32.68
C PHE A 908 5.09 22.46 -32.19
N GLY A 909 5.84 21.40 -32.50
CA GLY A 909 5.59 20.03 -32.05
C GLY A 909 5.71 19.81 -30.52
N ILE A 910 5.50 18.57 -30.07
CA ILE A 910 5.63 18.17 -28.66
C ILE A 910 7.12 18.02 -28.30
N CYS A 911 7.78 19.14 -28.02
CA CYS A 911 9.15 19.19 -27.51
C CYS A 911 9.35 20.36 -26.54
N ILE A 912 10.43 20.32 -25.76
CA ILE A 912 10.70 21.31 -24.71
C ILE A 912 10.96 22.71 -25.29
N GLU A 913 11.60 22.81 -26.45
CA GLU A 913 11.86 24.08 -27.13
C GLU A 913 10.55 24.79 -27.50
N SER A 914 9.59 24.07 -28.10
CA SER A 914 8.27 24.62 -28.41
C SER A 914 7.55 25.10 -27.15
N CYS A 915 7.65 24.34 -26.06
CA CYS A 915 7.04 24.72 -24.79
C CYS A 915 7.66 26.01 -24.21
N ILE A 916 8.99 26.13 -24.25
CA ILE A 916 9.71 27.35 -23.81
C ILE A 916 9.33 28.55 -24.67
N VAL A 917 9.36 28.41 -26.01
CA VAL A 917 9.00 29.51 -26.93
C VAL A 917 7.58 29.97 -26.66
N LEU A 918 6.61 29.05 -26.54
CA LEU A 918 5.22 29.41 -26.28
C LEU A 918 5.04 30.19 -24.96
N ILE A 919 5.75 29.84 -23.88
CA ILE A 919 5.68 30.64 -22.63
C ILE A 919 6.39 31.99 -22.78
N VAL A 920 7.53 32.04 -23.49
CA VAL A 920 8.21 33.29 -23.82
C VAL A 920 7.27 34.24 -24.59
N MET A 921 6.48 33.70 -25.53
CA MET A 921 5.46 34.45 -26.26
C MET A 921 4.31 34.93 -25.35
N ALA A 922 3.89 34.10 -24.40
CA ALA A 922 2.87 34.46 -23.42
C ALA A 922 3.35 35.64 -22.54
N LEU A 923 4.54 35.52 -21.94
CA LEU A 923 5.15 36.56 -21.13
C LEU A 923 5.51 37.81 -21.95
N GLY A 924 5.93 37.65 -23.20
CA GLY A 924 6.17 38.75 -24.14
C GLY A 924 4.92 39.57 -24.41
N SER A 925 3.75 38.93 -24.48
CA SER A 925 2.45 39.61 -24.62
C SER A 925 2.13 40.46 -23.39
N MET A 926 2.39 39.95 -22.19
CA MET A 926 2.24 40.72 -20.93
C MET A 926 3.27 41.85 -20.83
N GLY A 927 4.52 41.60 -21.24
CA GLY A 927 5.58 42.61 -21.29
C GLY A 927 5.27 43.74 -22.26
N GLN A 928 4.60 43.46 -23.37
CA GLN A 928 4.21 44.49 -24.34
C GLN A 928 3.18 45.44 -23.73
N LYS A 929 2.19 44.90 -22.99
CA LYS A 929 1.24 45.69 -22.21
C LYS A 929 1.95 46.53 -21.15
N ALA A 930 2.92 45.95 -20.43
CA ALA A 930 3.69 46.66 -19.41
C ALA A 930 4.52 47.83 -19.98
N LEU A 931 5.12 47.66 -21.17
CA LEU A 931 5.83 48.75 -21.85
C LEU A 931 4.89 49.89 -22.30
N GLN A 932 3.65 49.56 -22.66
CA GLN A 932 2.62 50.55 -22.98
C GLN A 932 2.16 51.30 -21.73
N GLU A 933 1.94 50.59 -20.62
CA GLU A 933 1.57 51.18 -19.31
C GLU A 933 2.58 52.23 -18.85
N ALA A 934 3.88 51.96 -19.03
CA ALA A 934 4.95 52.88 -18.65
C ALA A 934 5.32 53.92 -19.72
N GLY A 935 4.69 53.89 -20.91
CA GLY A 935 5.01 54.81 -22.01
C GLY A 935 6.37 54.57 -22.67
N PHE A 936 6.97 53.38 -22.51
CA PHE A 936 8.25 53.00 -23.12
C PHE A 936 8.10 52.41 -24.54
N SER A 937 6.88 52.13 -24.99
CA SER A 937 6.64 51.66 -26.36
C SER A 937 6.75 52.81 -27.39
N GLY A 938 7.47 52.60 -28.49
CA GLY A 938 7.39 53.48 -29.67
C GLY A 938 5.96 53.48 -30.27
N THR A 939 5.65 54.45 -31.15
CA THR A 939 4.33 54.66 -31.80
C THR A 939 3.58 53.35 -32.07
N PRO A 940 2.25 53.29 -31.83
CA PRO A 940 1.48 52.05 -31.85
C PRO A 940 1.45 51.42 -33.25
N ALA A 941 2.46 50.62 -33.57
CA ALA A 941 2.33 49.62 -34.60
C ALA A 941 1.30 48.62 -34.06
N SER A 942 0.13 48.57 -34.70
CA SER A 942 -0.91 47.57 -34.45
C SER A 942 -0.24 46.22 -34.20
N SER A 943 -0.34 45.68 -32.98
CA SER A 943 0.18 44.35 -32.70
C SER A 943 -0.46 43.38 -33.71
N PRO A 944 0.32 42.61 -34.49
CA PRO A 944 -0.25 41.70 -35.49
C PRO A 944 -1.15 40.62 -34.87
N TYR A 945 -1.03 40.42 -33.55
CA TYR A 945 -1.78 39.44 -32.78
C TYR A 945 -2.66 40.14 -31.74
N VAL A 946 -3.97 40.02 -31.91
CA VAL A 946 -4.97 40.39 -30.90
C VAL A 946 -5.35 39.08 -30.19
N GLY A 947 -4.86 38.90 -28.97
CA GLY A 947 -5.20 37.75 -28.14
C GLY A 947 -6.70 37.68 -27.85
N GLN A 948 -7.23 36.47 -27.60
CA GLN A 948 -8.66 36.28 -27.36
C GLN A 948 -9.14 36.82 -26.00
N ASP A 949 -8.23 36.95 -25.03
CA ASP A 949 -8.50 37.41 -23.68
C ASP A 949 -7.79 38.76 -23.41
N ALA A 950 -8.58 39.82 -23.23
CA ALA A 950 -8.08 41.17 -22.96
C ALA A 950 -7.52 41.31 -21.53
N ASP A 951 -7.99 40.48 -20.59
CA ASP A 951 -7.64 40.55 -19.18
C ASP A 951 -6.34 39.78 -18.88
N MET A 952 -6.06 38.69 -19.62
CA MET A 952 -4.83 37.91 -19.50
C MET A 952 -4.10 37.72 -20.85
N PRO A 953 -3.36 38.75 -21.31
CA PRO A 953 -2.62 38.69 -22.58
C PRO A 953 -1.67 37.49 -22.64
N GLY A 954 -1.73 36.73 -23.74
CA GLY A 954 -0.86 35.58 -23.96
C GLY A 954 -1.32 34.26 -23.31
N LEU A 955 -2.51 34.23 -22.67
CA LEU A 955 -3.08 33.00 -22.12
C LEU A 955 -3.22 31.87 -23.15
N ASP A 956 -3.53 32.19 -24.40
CA ASP A 956 -3.65 31.23 -25.50
C ASP A 956 -2.32 30.48 -25.75
N PHE A 957 -1.20 31.23 -25.76
CA PHE A 957 0.14 30.65 -25.87
C PHE A 957 0.48 29.80 -24.65
N PHE A 958 0.15 30.26 -23.45
CA PHE A 958 0.40 29.52 -22.21
C PHE A 958 -0.42 28.22 -22.14
N ASN A 959 -1.66 28.23 -22.60
CA ASN A 959 -2.52 27.06 -22.72
C ASN A 959 -1.91 26.01 -23.66
N GLU A 960 -1.45 26.43 -24.83
CA GLU A 960 -0.80 25.55 -25.81
C GLU A 960 0.54 24.99 -25.28
N ALA A 961 1.30 25.77 -24.50
CA ALA A 961 2.52 25.30 -23.84
C ALA A 961 2.23 24.21 -22.80
N ARG A 962 1.27 24.44 -21.89
CA ARG A 962 0.88 23.48 -20.85
C ARG A 962 0.33 22.18 -21.43
N LYS A 963 -0.46 22.28 -22.52
CA LYS A 963 -0.99 21.13 -23.26
C LYS A 963 0.11 20.22 -23.80
N ARG A 964 1.19 20.79 -24.35
CA ARG A 964 2.33 20.03 -24.90
C ARG A 964 3.24 19.48 -23.81
N PHE A 965 3.50 20.27 -22.76
CA PHE A 965 4.40 19.89 -21.69
C PHE A 965 3.89 18.70 -20.87
N GLY A 966 2.59 18.35 -20.94
CA GLY A 966 2.03 17.18 -20.26
C GLY A 966 2.81 15.87 -20.50
N PHE A 967 3.35 15.66 -21.71
CA PHE A 967 4.17 14.48 -22.02
C PHE A 967 5.64 14.60 -21.57
N LEU A 968 6.09 15.81 -21.24
CA LEU A 968 7.47 16.14 -20.85
C LEU A 968 7.62 16.35 -19.33
N MET A 969 6.53 16.25 -18.56
CA MET A 969 6.49 16.62 -17.14
C MET A 969 7.46 15.84 -16.22
N CYS A 970 8.00 14.72 -16.68
CA CYS A 970 8.97 13.90 -15.93
C CYS A 970 10.43 14.27 -16.22
N GLU A 971 10.70 15.18 -17.15
CA GLU A 971 12.05 15.67 -17.45
C GLU A 971 12.59 16.52 -16.29
N GLN A 972 13.89 16.37 -15.99
CA GLN A 972 14.57 17.02 -14.86
C GLN A 972 15.85 17.75 -15.29
N ASP A 973 15.95 18.15 -16.56
CA ASP A 973 17.10 18.81 -17.12
C ASP A 973 17.02 20.35 -16.99
N LEU A 974 17.99 21.04 -17.59
CA LEU A 974 18.06 22.51 -17.57
C LEU A 974 16.83 23.14 -18.23
N GLN A 975 16.37 22.61 -19.36
CA GLN A 975 15.26 23.19 -20.14
C GLN A 975 13.91 22.96 -19.43
N ALA A 976 13.73 21.81 -18.78
CA ALA A 976 12.58 21.57 -17.90
C ALA A 976 12.56 22.57 -16.72
N CYS A 977 13.72 22.83 -16.09
CA CYS A 977 13.83 23.85 -15.05
C CYS A 977 13.44 25.25 -15.55
N GLN A 978 13.91 25.63 -16.74
CA GLN A 978 13.56 26.90 -17.39
C GLN A 978 12.05 26.99 -17.63
N PHE A 979 11.44 25.92 -18.18
CA PHE A 979 10.01 25.86 -18.42
C PHE A 979 9.20 26.05 -17.13
N TYR A 980 9.58 25.37 -16.04
CA TYR A 980 8.89 25.51 -14.75
C TYR A 980 9.01 26.93 -14.20
N LEU A 981 10.19 27.55 -14.27
CA LEU A 981 10.37 28.93 -13.80
C LEU A 981 9.60 29.94 -14.64
N LEU A 982 9.59 29.80 -15.98
CA LEU A 982 8.80 30.64 -16.87
C LEU A 982 7.29 30.46 -16.63
N SER A 983 6.84 29.22 -16.43
CA SER A 983 5.45 28.93 -16.05
C SER A 983 5.10 29.56 -14.72
N GLY A 984 6.02 29.49 -13.76
CA GLY A 984 5.90 30.13 -12.46
C GLY A 984 5.71 31.65 -12.59
N LEU A 985 6.52 32.32 -13.41
CA LEU A 985 6.37 33.76 -13.67
C LEU A 985 5.00 34.10 -14.25
N PHE A 986 4.48 33.30 -15.19
CA PHE A 986 3.14 33.52 -15.74
C PHE A 986 2.05 33.40 -14.66
N TYR A 987 2.12 32.37 -13.82
CA TYR A 987 1.18 32.20 -12.70
C TYR A 987 1.31 33.30 -11.64
N ALA A 988 2.52 33.77 -11.37
CA ALA A 988 2.79 34.87 -10.45
C ALA A 988 2.14 36.17 -10.94
N GLU A 989 2.30 36.49 -12.24
CA GLU A 989 1.63 37.64 -12.87
C GLU A 989 0.11 37.53 -12.89
N ALA A 990 -0.41 36.31 -13.06
CA ALA A 990 -1.82 35.99 -12.97
C ALA A 990 -2.37 36.00 -11.53
N LEU A 991 -1.54 36.38 -10.54
CA LEU A 991 -1.89 36.43 -9.11
C LEU A 991 -2.39 35.07 -8.57
N ARG A 992 -1.78 33.97 -9.02
CA ARG A 992 -2.11 32.60 -8.61
C ARG A 992 -0.96 31.98 -7.78
N PRO A 993 -0.83 32.34 -6.49
CA PRO A 993 0.32 31.94 -5.67
C PRO A 993 0.45 30.43 -5.51
N ILE A 994 -0.66 29.69 -5.37
CA ILE A 994 -0.64 28.23 -5.23
C ILE A 994 -0.13 27.53 -6.51
N ASP A 995 -0.56 28.00 -7.69
CA ASP A 995 -0.09 27.48 -8.96
C ASP A 995 1.40 27.85 -9.19
N TRP A 996 1.80 29.07 -8.80
CA TRP A 996 3.20 29.52 -8.86
C TRP A 996 4.10 28.65 -7.97
N TRP A 997 3.71 28.44 -6.71
CA TRP A 997 4.43 27.59 -5.76
C TRP A 997 4.61 26.16 -6.28
N ALA A 998 3.58 25.59 -6.93
CA ALA A 998 3.67 24.27 -7.53
C ALA A 998 4.74 24.20 -8.62
N MET A 999 4.86 25.24 -9.46
CA MET A 999 5.90 25.32 -10.48
C MET A 999 7.30 25.52 -9.87
N LEU A 1000 7.43 26.37 -8.84
CA LEU A 1000 8.68 26.57 -8.12
C LEU A 1000 9.18 25.27 -7.47
N SER A 1001 8.28 24.48 -6.90
CA SER A 1001 8.61 23.17 -6.30
C SER A 1001 9.20 22.21 -7.34
N LYS A 1002 8.71 22.25 -8.58
CA LYS A 1002 9.26 21.45 -9.69
C LYS A 1002 10.61 21.97 -10.14
N ALA A 1003 10.78 23.28 -10.29
CA ALA A 1003 12.09 23.90 -10.58
C ALA A 1003 13.14 23.60 -9.50
N SER A 1004 12.73 23.54 -8.22
CA SER A 1004 13.57 23.18 -7.09
C SER A 1004 14.06 21.74 -7.19
N ALA A 1005 13.19 20.81 -7.60
CA ALA A 1005 13.57 19.43 -7.88
C ALA A 1005 14.58 19.31 -9.03
N CYS A 1006 14.38 20.04 -10.14
CA CYS A 1006 15.36 20.11 -11.24
C CYS A 1006 16.71 20.65 -10.74
N SER A 1007 16.69 21.72 -9.94
CA SER A 1007 17.88 22.33 -9.34
C SER A 1007 18.66 21.37 -8.46
N ALA A 1008 17.96 20.67 -7.57
CA ALA A 1008 18.55 19.62 -6.76
C ALA A 1008 19.15 18.51 -7.64
N TYR A 1009 18.49 18.11 -8.73
CA TYR A 1009 18.96 17.07 -9.61
C TYR A 1009 20.31 17.42 -10.27
N PHE A 1010 20.45 18.61 -10.88
CA PHE A 1010 21.71 18.97 -11.53
C PHE A 1010 22.84 19.31 -10.55
N TRP A 1011 22.54 19.86 -9.36
CA TRP A 1011 23.53 20.09 -8.29
C TRP A 1011 23.93 18.82 -7.53
N ASN A 1012 23.17 17.73 -7.65
CA ASN A 1012 23.58 16.44 -7.11
C ASN A 1012 24.39 15.62 -8.13
N ASN A 1013 24.26 15.93 -9.43
CA ASN A 1013 24.88 15.19 -10.53
C ASN A 1013 25.92 16.04 -11.31
N LEU A 1014 26.74 16.85 -10.64
CA LEU A 1014 27.78 17.65 -11.32
C LEU A 1014 28.82 16.74 -12.02
N SER A 1015 28.95 16.83 -13.34
CA SER A 1015 30.02 16.16 -14.12
C SER A 1015 31.38 16.89 -13.97
N ARG A 1016 32.50 16.16 -14.14
CA ARG A 1016 33.87 16.72 -14.07
C ARG A 1016 34.25 17.55 -15.30
N ASP A 1017 33.76 17.19 -16.48
CA ASP A 1017 33.94 17.97 -17.72
C ASP A 1017 32.74 18.91 -17.86
N ARG A 1018 32.94 20.23 -17.73
CA ARG A 1018 31.84 21.17 -17.93
C ARG A 1018 32.19 22.39 -18.76
N ASP A 1019 31.21 22.72 -19.58
CA ASP A 1019 31.04 23.96 -20.30
C ASP A 1019 30.67 25.07 -19.32
N GLU A 1020 31.43 26.16 -19.33
CA GLU A 1020 31.27 27.33 -18.46
C GLU A 1020 29.86 27.92 -18.56
N TRP A 1021 29.28 27.91 -19.76
CA TRP A 1021 27.94 28.40 -20.02
C TRP A 1021 26.85 27.62 -19.26
N MET A 1022 26.98 26.29 -19.20
CA MET A 1022 25.99 25.43 -18.53
C MET A 1022 26.00 25.66 -17.02
N LEU A 1023 27.18 25.88 -16.44
CA LEU A 1023 27.36 26.18 -15.03
C LEU A 1023 26.74 27.53 -14.65
N ASP A 1024 26.97 28.55 -15.47
CA ASP A 1024 26.37 29.87 -15.30
C ASP A 1024 24.83 29.77 -15.33
N MET A 1025 24.26 29.09 -16.33
CA MET A 1025 22.80 28.89 -16.41
C MET A 1025 22.25 28.14 -15.19
N GLN A 1026 22.86 27.03 -14.78
CA GLN A 1026 22.44 26.27 -13.59
C GLN A 1026 22.47 27.11 -12.30
N SER A 1027 23.49 27.96 -12.15
CA SER A 1027 23.61 28.91 -11.03
C SER A 1027 22.48 29.92 -11.01
N ARG A 1028 22.19 30.55 -12.15
CA ARG A 1028 21.09 31.53 -12.27
C ARG A 1028 19.76 30.90 -11.91
N LEU A 1029 19.43 29.74 -12.48
CA LEU A 1029 18.15 29.07 -12.19
C LEU A 1029 18.02 28.68 -10.72
N PHE A 1030 19.10 28.23 -10.09
CA PHE A 1030 19.12 27.91 -8.66
C PHE A 1030 18.81 29.12 -7.80
N TRP A 1031 19.50 30.25 -8.02
CA TRP A 1031 19.29 31.47 -7.24
C TRP A 1031 17.89 32.06 -7.46
N ILE A 1032 17.37 32.02 -8.70
CA ILE A 1032 16.01 32.45 -9.00
C ILE A 1032 14.99 31.56 -8.28
N THR A 1033 15.18 30.24 -8.32
CA THR A 1033 14.29 29.27 -7.69
C THR A 1033 14.22 29.48 -6.19
N ILE A 1034 15.38 29.47 -5.51
CA ILE A 1034 15.43 29.57 -4.05
C ILE A 1034 14.94 30.93 -3.54
N SER A 1035 15.22 32.02 -4.27
CA SER A 1035 14.74 33.35 -3.92
C SER A 1035 13.22 33.43 -4.03
N SER A 1036 12.65 32.89 -5.12
CA SER A 1036 11.19 32.86 -5.32
C SER A 1036 10.49 31.96 -4.29
N GLU A 1037 11.09 30.81 -3.98
CA GLU A 1037 10.56 29.86 -2.99
C GLU A 1037 10.57 30.45 -1.58
N ALA A 1038 11.61 31.20 -1.21
CA ALA A 1038 11.69 31.88 0.08
C ALA A 1038 10.60 32.94 0.26
N ILE A 1039 10.28 33.69 -0.82
CA ILE A 1039 9.21 34.68 -0.83
C ILE A 1039 7.85 34.01 -0.57
N GLU A 1040 7.53 32.93 -1.30
CA GLU A 1040 6.24 32.21 -1.13
C GLU A 1040 6.12 31.51 0.23
N ARG A 1041 7.19 30.84 0.70
CA ARG A 1041 7.19 30.17 2.02
C ARG A 1041 6.96 31.16 3.17
N GLY A 1042 7.52 32.37 3.06
CA GLY A 1042 7.33 33.44 4.03
C GLY A 1042 5.89 33.96 4.12
N GLU A 1043 5.08 33.79 3.07
CA GLU A 1043 3.68 34.21 3.02
C GLU A 1043 2.68 33.11 3.38
N VAL A 1044 2.96 31.86 2.97
CA VAL A 1044 1.97 30.77 2.99
C VAL A 1044 2.22 29.74 4.10
N LEU A 1045 3.46 29.53 4.58
CA LEU A 1045 3.81 28.27 5.29
C LEU A 1045 4.72 28.35 6.52
N MET A 1046 5.03 29.51 7.10
CA MET A 1046 5.85 29.54 8.33
C MET A 1046 5.01 29.72 9.62
N PHE A 1047 5.00 28.68 10.44
CA PHE A 1047 4.82 28.77 11.89
C PHE A 1047 6.23 28.74 12.52
N GLU A 1048 6.64 29.81 13.19
CA GLU A 1048 7.88 29.80 13.98
C GLU A 1048 7.63 29.16 15.34
N ASP A 1049 8.56 28.31 15.78
CA ASP A 1049 8.56 27.65 17.08
C ASP A 1049 8.52 28.71 18.22
N PRO A 1050 7.54 28.68 19.14
CA PRO A 1050 7.30 29.73 20.14
C PRO A 1050 8.38 29.85 21.23
N THR A 1051 9.49 29.11 21.11
CA THR A 1051 10.51 29.01 22.16
C THR A 1051 11.63 30.04 22.09
N ALA A 1052 11.66 30.91 21.07
CA ALA A 1052 12.70 31.92 20.94
C ALA A 1052 12.28 33.26 21.58
N ASP A 1053 13.04 33.68 22.61
CA ASP A 1053 13.15 35.10 22.95
C ASP A 1053 13.38 35.93 21.68
N TYR A 1054 12.85 37.17 21.63
CA TYR A 1054 13.11 38.11 20.53
C TYR A 1054 14.61 38.12 20.19
N PRO A 1055 14.99 38.27 18.90
CA PRO A 1055 16.39 38.22 18.50
C PRO A 1055 17.22 39.16 19.37
N PRO A 1056 18.35 38.70 19.94
CA PRO A 1056 19.19 39.53 20.79
C PRO A 1056 19.60 40.80 20.05
N GLY A 1057 19.64 41.94 20.75
CA GLY A 1057 20.04 43.23 20.15
C GLY A 1057 21.29 43.17 19.24
N PRO A 1058 22.35 42.43 19.61
CA PRO A 1058 23.54 42.28 18.75
C PRO A 1058 23.28 41.59 17.41
N VAL A 1059 22.33 40.65 17.34
CA VAL A 1059 21.97 39.95 16.09
C VAL A 1059 21.24 40.91 15.16
N GLU A 1060 20.31 41.70 15.70
CA GLU A 1060 19.62 42.74 14.93
C GLU A 1060 20.61 43.79 14.40
N ASP A 1061 21.52 44.27 15.26
CA ASP A 1061 22.55 45.25 14.88
C ASP A 1061 23.46 44.71 13.77
N GLU A 1062 23.84 43.43 13.85
CA GLU A 1062 24.66 42.77 12.84
C GLU A 1062 23.92 42.59 11.51
N LEU A 1063 22.63 42.25 11.53
CA LEU A 1063 21.82 42.15 10.30
C LEU A 1063 21.68 43.51 9.61
N ILE A 1064 21.45 44.58 10.37
CA ILE A 1064 21.42 45.94 9.84
C ILE A 1064 22.80 46.31 9.26
N ARG A 1065 23.90 45.99 9.98
CA ARG A 1065 25.26 46.23 9.50
C ARG A 1065 25.55 45.51 8.19
N GLN A 1066 25.15 44.25 8.05
CA GLN A 1066 25.32 43.48 6.81
C GLN A 1066 24.48 44.04 5.66
N LEU A 1067 23.26 44.49 5.93
CA LEU A 1067 22.40 45.11 4.93
C LEU A 1067 22.98 46.44 4.41
N GLU A 1068 23.55 47.26 5.29
CA GLU A 1068 24.28 48.47 4.87
C GLU A 1068 25.54 48.13 4.08
N GLN A 1069 26.32 47.15 4.55
CA GLN A 1069 27.52 46.70 3.85
C GLN A 1069 27.20 46.15 2.46
N TRP A 1070 26.07 45.44 2.29
CA TRP A 1070 25.59 44.99 0.99
C TRP A 1070 25.30 46.18 0.07
N ARG A 1071 24.57 47.20 0.56
CA ARG A 1071 24.24 48.41 -0.21
C ARG A 1071 25.50 49.17 -0.66
N GLU A 1072 26.45 49.36 0.25
CA GLU A 1072 27.70 50.08 -0.02
C GLU A 1072 28.64 49.34 -0.98
N ARG A 1073 28.54 48.01 -1.04
CA ARG A 1073 29.36 47.15 -1.93
C ARG A 1073 28.72 46.88 -3.28
N LEU A 1074 27.52 47.40 -3.56
CA LEU A 1074 26.93 47.31 -4.89
C LEU A 1074 27.85 47.95 -5.94
N PRO A 1075 27.83 47.51 -7.21
CA PRO A 1075 28.54 48.19 -8.29
C PRO A 1075 28.16 49.68 -8.35
N PRO A 1076 29.06 50.59 -8.74
CA PRO A 1076 28.81 52.04 -8.70
C PRO A 1076 27.51 52.48 -9.41
N MET A 1077 27.09 51.75 -10.44
CA MET A 1077 25.86 52.06 -11.19
C MET A 1077 24.56 51.62 -10.51
N LEU A 1078 24.64 50.81 -9.44
CA LEU A 1078 23.51 50.30 -8.66
C LEU A 1078 23.51 50.82 -7.21
N GLN A 1079 24.53 51.56 -6.79
CA GLN A 1079 24.57 52.19 -5.46
C GLN A 1079 23.56 53.33 -5.38
N PHE A 1080 22.91 53.47 -4.22
CA PHE A 1080 21.91 54.52 -3.99
C PHE A 1080 21.90 55.05 -2.57
N ASP A 1081 21.40 56.27 -2.40
CA ASP A 1081 21.11 56.90 -1.11
C ASP A 1081 19.65 56.61 -0.70
N PRO A 1082 19.42 55.89 0.42
CA PRO A 1082 18.08 55.64 0.98
C PRO A 1082 17.26 56.91 1.25
N LYS A 1083 17.89 58.07 1.42
CA LYS A 1083 17.20 59.35 1.65
C LYS A 1083 16.61 59.95 0.38
N SER A 1084 17.08 59.51 -0.79
CA SER A 1084 16.58 59.91 -2.09
C SER A 1084 16.20 58.67 -2.91
N PRO A 1085 15.13 57.96 -2.50
CA PRO A 1085 14.67 56.77 -3.23
C PRO A 1085 14.27 57.13 -4.66
N LEU A 1086 14.30 56.13 -5.55
CA LEU A 1086 13.88 56.30 -6.94
C LEU A 1086 12.38 56.61 -6.97
N THR A 1087 12.01 57.74 -7.58
CA THR A 1087 10.61 58.19 -7.65
C THR A 1087 10.00 58.13 -9.04
N GLN A 1088 10.80 57.90 -10.08
CA GLN A 1088 10.35 57.78 -11.46
C GLN A 1088 11.30 56.84 -12.24
N ALA A 1089 10.75 56.07 -13.17
CA ALA A 1089 11.54 55.23 -14.08
C ALA A 1089 11.73 55.94 -15.43
N GLU A 1090 12.98 56.02 -15.91
CA GLU A 1090 13.30 56.55 -17.24
C GLU A 1090 13.46 55.43 -18.28
N SER A 1091 13.67 54.20 -17.80
CA SER A 1091 13.79 52.99 -18.62
C SER A 1091 13.10 51.79 -17.98
N PRO A 1092 12.82 50.71 -18.74
CA PRO A 1092 12.35 49.45 -18.16
C PRO A 1092 13.29 48.87 -17.09
N SER A 1093 14.60 49.08 -17.23
CA SER A 1093 15.59 48.65 -16.23
C SER A 1093 15.42 49.38 -14.90
N ASP A 1094 15.06 50.67 -14.93
CA ASP A 1094 14.82 51.44 -13.71
C ASP A 1094 13.58 50.94 -12.98
N ALA A 1095 12.51 50.64 -13.71
CA ALA A 1095 11.26 50.13 -13.15
C ALA A 1095 11.39 48.69 -12.61
N LEU A 1096 12.12 47.81 -13.32
CA LEU A 1096 12.12 46.36 -13.04
C LEU A 1096 13.34 45.88 -12.23
N VAL A 1097 14.49 46.56 -12.34
CA VAL A 1097 15.73 46.14 -11.68
C VAL A 1097 16.10 47.11 -10.56
N THR A 1098 16.29 48.39 -10.88
CA THR A 1098 16.76 49.40 -9.92
C THR A 1098 15.73 49.64 -8.82
N ALA A 1099 14.46 49.87 -9.17
CA ALA A 1099 13.39 50.04 -8.19
C ALA A 1099 13.24 48.80 -7.30
N TRP A 1100 13.27 47.59 -7.86
CA TRP A 1100 13.18 46.36 -7.06
C TRP A 1100 14.40 46.15 -6.14
N LEU A 1101 15.59 46.56 -6.56
CA LEU A 1101 16.78 46.55 -5.70
C LEU A 1101 16.60 47.49 -4.49
N HIS A 1102 16.12 48.71 -4.71
CA HIS A 1102 15.82 49.67 -3.64
C HIS A 1102 14.69 49.15 -2.74
N ALA A 1103 13.65 48.54 -3.33
CA ALA A 1103 12.53 47.97 -2.60
C ALA A 1103 12.98 46.84 -1.65
N ARG A 1104 13.87 45.95 -2.12
CA ARG A 1104 14.46 44.86 -1.31
C ARG A 1104 15.22 45.38 -0.09
N TYR A 1105 15.92 46.50 -0.22
CA TYR A 1105 16.60 47.13 0.92
C TYR A 1105 15.59 47.61 1.98
N PHE A 1106 14.57 48.36 1.60
CA PHE A 1106 13.60 48.90 2.56
C PHE A 1106 12.73 47.81 3.20
N VAL A 1107 12.31 46.81 2.43
CA VAL A 1107 11.52 45.69 2.98
C VAL A 1107 12.36 44.83 3.93
N ALA A 1108 13.66 44.62 3.65
CA ALA A 1108 14.57 43.93 4.56
C ALA A 1108 14.73 44.70 5.88
N ARG A 1109 14.89 46.04 5.82
CA ARG A 1109 14.93 46.89 7.02
C ARG A 1109 13.66 46.76 7.86
N TYR A 1110 12.48 46.73 7.21
CA TYR A 1110 11.22 46.51 7.90
C TYR A 1110 11.16 45.12 8.56
N HIS A 1111 11.52 44.05 7.84
CA HIS A 1111 11.49 42.69 8.38
C HIS A 1111 12.43 42.48 9.55
N ILE A 1112 13.63 43.08 9.53
CA ILE A 1112 14.58 43.05 10.66
C ILE A 1112 13.97 43.75 11.90
N GLY A 1113 13.29 44.89 11.70
CA GLY A 1113 12.66 45.64 12.79
C GLY A 1113 11.29 45.13 13.24
N ARG A 1114 10.63 44.26 12.47
CA ARG A 1114 9.27 43.78 12.75
C ARG A 1114 9.13 43.04 14.10
N PRO A 1115 10.07 42.18 14.53
CA PRO A 1115 10.03 41.61 15.88
C PRO A 1115 10.05 42.67 17.00
N LEU A 1116 10.75 43.80 16.81
CA LEU A 1116 10.70 44.91 17.76
C LEU A 1116 9.34 45.62 17.75
N LEU A 1117 8.70 45.78 16.58
CA LEU A 1117 7.34 46.31 16.50
C LEU A 1117 6.33 45.40 17.22
N HIS A 1118 6.48 44.09 17.09
CA HIS A 1118 5.70 43.12 17.87
C HIS A 1118 5.95 43.28 19.37
N ARG A 1119 7.22 43.37 19.80
CA ARG A 1119 7.60 43.63 21.20
C ARG A 1119 7.03 44.94 21.73
N ALA A 1120 6.93 45.96 20.90
CA ALA A 1120 6.36 47.26 21.25
C ALA A 1120 4.87 47.18 21.58
N LEU A 1121 4.14 46.28 20.91
CA LEU A 1121 2.73 46.04 21.13
C LEU A 1121 2.47 45.14 22.36
N GLU A 1122 3.26 44.07 22.54
CA GLU A 1122 3.03 43.09 23.62
C GLU A 1122 3.68 43.47 24.96
N ARG A 1123 4.92 44.00 24.93
CA ARG A 1123 5.73 44.26 26.13
C ARG A 1123 6.26 45.70 26.13
N PRO A 1124 5.37 46.72 26.12
CA PRO A 1124 5.76 48.13 25.98
C PRO A 1124 6.67 48.64 27.11
N ALA A 1125 6.59 48.04 28.31
CA ALA A 1125 7.47 48.37 29.44
C ALA A 1125 8.92 47.88 29.28
N SER A 1126 9.18 46.96 28.34
CA SER A 1126 10.50 46.36 28.12
C SER A 1126 11.35 47.10 27.08
N LEU A 1127 10.83 48.20 26.52
CA LEU A 1127 11.47 48.98 25.46
C LEU A 1127 12.42 50.02 26.04
N THR A 1128 13.57 50.20 25.38
CA THR A 1128 14.52 51.27 25.66
C THR A 1128 14.39 52.36 24.59
N GLU A 1129 14.96 53.53 24.80
CA GLU A 1129 15.03 54.59 23.78
C GLU A 1129 15.77 54.13 22.50
N GLY A 1130 16.72 53.20 22.63
CA GLY A 1130 17.35 52.54 21.49
C GLY A 1130 16.35 51.71 20.67
N HIS A 1131 15.51 50.92 21.35
CA HIS A 1131 14.47 50.11 20.70
C HIS A 1131 13.43 51.00 20.00
N LEU A 1132 12.98 52.09 20.63
CA LEU A 1132 12.00 53.01 20.04
C LEU A 1132 12.52 53.67 18.75
N ARG A 1133 13.81 54.04 18.70
CA ARG A 1133 14.44 54.56 17.47
C ARG A 1133 14.43 53.54 16.34
N LYS A 1134 14.79 52.28 16.62
CA LYS A 1134 14.75 51.20 15.62
C LYS A 1134 13.33 50.90 15.13
N CYS A 1135 12.32 50.97 16.02
CA CYS A 1135 10.92 50.89 15.61
C CYS A 1135 10.53 52.02 14.66
N ARG A 1136 10.94 53.27 14.93
CA ARG A 1136 10.70 54.40 14.04
C ARG A 1136 11.38 54.19 12.68
N ASP A 1137 12.64 53.74 12.68
CA ASP A 1137 13.39 53.44 11.46
C ASP A 1137 12.70 52.35 10.61
N ALA A 1138 12.11 51.34 11.24
CA ALA A 1138 11.35 50.30 10.55
C ALA A 1138 10.08 50.86 9.88
N ILE A 1139 9.36 51.78 10.54
CA ILE A 1139 8.20 52.46 9.94
C ILE A 1139 8.63 53.44 8.85
N SER A 1140 9.74 54.18 9.03
CA SER A 1140 10.29 55.02 7.97
C SER A 1140 10.67 54.20 6.73
N ALA A 1141 11.19 52.97 6.91
CA ALA A 1141 11.46 52.06 5.81
C ALA A 1141 10.17 51.62 5.08
N VAL A 1142 9.06 51.40 5.79
CA VAL A 1142 7.74 51.12 5.17
C VAL A 1142 7.28 52.28 4.28
N LEU A 1143 7.42 53.52 4.75
CA LEU A 1143 7.04 54.72 3.98
C LEU A 1143 7.93 54.89 2.74
N ALA A 1144 9.24 54.66 2.87
CA ALA A 1144 10.17 54.71 1.74
C ALA A 1144 9.90 53.58 0.73
N TRP A 1145 9.62 52.36 1.21
CA TRP A 1145 9.26 51.23 0.36
C TRP A 1145 8.04 51.53 -0.50
N ALA A 1146 6.98 52.12 0.07
CA ALA A 1146 5.79 52.53 -0.66
C ALA A 1146 6.11 53.47 -1.85
N SER A 1147 7.04 54.41 -1.68
CA SER A 1147 7.45 55.31 -2.77
C SER A 1147 8.16 54.57 -3.91
N VAL A 1148 8.96 53.56 -3.60
CA VAL A 1148 9.67 52.75 -4.60
C VAL A 1148 8.71 51.79 -5.31
N ILE A 1149 7.74 51.21 -4.60
CA ILE A 1149 6.73 50.33 -5.20
C ILE A 1149 5.88 51.07 -6.24
N GLN A 1150 5.59 52.36 -6.05
CA GLN A 1150 4.91 53.18 -7.07
C GLN A 1150 5.68 53.21 -8.40
N VAL A 1151 7.01 53.16 -8.37
CA VAL A 1151 7.83 53.09 -9.58
C VAL A 1151 7.74 51.71 -10.23
N THR A 1152 7.76 50.63 -9.43
CA THR A 1152 7.57 49.27 -9.98
C THR A 1152 6.18 49.07 -10.59
N ASP A 1153 5.18 49.80 -10.08
CA ASP A 1153 3.78 49.71 -10.51
C ASP A 1153 3.50 50.45 -11.84
N THR A 1154 4.44 51.25 -12.35
CA THR A 1154 4.30 51.84 -13.70
C THR A 1154 4.32 50.77 -14.80
N MET A 1155 4.91 49.60 -14.52
CA MET A 1155 4.92 48.41 -15.37
C MET A 1155 4.11 47.27 -14.70
N ARG A 1156 2.87 47.54 -14.30
CA ARG A 1156 1.98 46.65 -13.54
C ARG A 1156 1.78 45.26 -14.16
N SER A 1157 1.76 45.17 -15.49
CA SER A 1157 1.66 43.90 -16.23
C SER A 1157 2.98 43.12 -16.32
N CYS A 1158 4.06 43.61 -15.68
CA CYS A 1158 5.35 42.94 -15.53
C CYS A 1158 5.85 43.12 -14.09
N ASN A 1159 5.02 42.72 -13.13
CA ASN A 1159 5.36 42.70 -11.72
C ASN A 1159 4.93 41.36 -11.08
N PRO A 1160 5.77 40.31 -11.07
CA PRO A 1160 5.35 38.99 -10.64
C PRO A 1160 5.16 38.90 -9.12
N LEU A 1161 5.60 39.92 -8.38
CA LEU A 1161 5.54 39.96 -6.91
C LEU A 1161 4.31 40.72 -6.39
N LYS A 1162 3.32 41.05 -7.23
CA LYS A 1162 2.09 41.77 -6.82
C LYS A 1162 1.40 41.13 -5.61
N PHE A 1163 1.30 39.80 -5.57
CA PHE A 1163 0.67 39.09 -4.45
C PHE A 1163 1.43 39.32 -3.14
N PHE A 1164 2.76 39.17 -3.18
CA PHE A 1164 3.64 39.45 -2.05
C PHE A 1164 3.51 40.91 -1.59
N VAL A 1165 3.54 41.87 -2.51
CA VAL A 1165 3.39 43.31 -2.19
C VAL A 1165 2.06 43.58 -1.51
N CYS A 1166 0.94 43.04 -2.02
CA CYS A 1166 -0.38 43.18 -1.40
C CYS A 1166 -0.38 42.61 0.03
N SER A 1167 0.12 41.39 0.19
CA SER A 1167 0.20 40.72 1.49
C SER A 1167 1.01 41.54 2.50
N GLN A 1168 2.18 42.06 2.08
CA GLN A 1168 3.04 42.90 2.92
C GLN A 1168 2.40 44.24 3.29
N ILE A 1169 1.74 44.91 2.34
CA ILE A 1169 0.96 46.13 2.62
C ILE A 1169 -0.13 45.84 3.66
N PHE A 1170 -0.86 44.73 3.51
CA PHE A 1170 -1.89 44.34 4.46
C PHE A 1170 -1.33 44.10 5.88
N GLY A 1171 -0.23 43.35 6.00
CA GLY A 1171 0.45 43.14 7.27
C GLY A 1171 0.96 44.45 7.90
N GLN A 1172 1.50 45.37 7.08
CA GLN A 1172 1.92 46.70 7.53
C GLN A 1172 0.75 47.54 8.04
N ILE A 1173 -0.42 47.51 7.37
CA ILE A 1173 -1.64 48.18 7.84
C ILE A 1173 -2.06 47.64 9.21
N CYS A 1174 -2.02 46.32 9.41
CA CYS A 1174 -2.37 45.71 10.69
C CYS A 1174 -1.46 46.19 11.83
N VAL A 1175 -0.14 46.23 11.60
CA VAL A 1175 0.82 46.71 12.59
C VAL A 1175 0.65 48.21 12.85
N ILE A 1176 0.53 49.03 11.81
CA ILE A 1176 0.39 50.48 11.93
C ILE A 1176 -0.90 50.85 12.65
N TYR A 1177 -2.01 50.17 12.34
CA TYR A 1177 -3.28 50.33 13.05
C TYR A 1177 -3.12 50.04 14.54
N ALA A 1178 -2.56 48.90 14.91
CA ALA A 1178 -2.38 48.53 16.32
C ALA A 1178 -1.47 49.52 17.07
N LEU A 1179 -0.44 50.06 16.41
CA LEU A 1179 0.42 51.10 16.98
C LEU A 1179 -0.32 52.43 17.15
N SER A 1180 -1.18 52.83 16.21
CA SER A 1180 -1.90 54.12 16.26
C SER A 1180 -2.97 54.16 17.34
N VAL A 1181 -3.63 53.02 17.62
CA VAL A 1181 -4.65 52.90 18.70
C VAL A 1181 -4.07 52.52 20.06
N SER A 1182 -2.75 52.35 20.16
CA SER A 1182 -2.10 51.94 21.42
C SER A 1182 -2.41 52.90 22.57
N PRO A 1183 -2.66 52.41 23.81
CA PRO A 1183 -2.93 53.28 24.96
C PRO A 1183 -1.71 54.14 25.35
N TYR A 1184 -0.51 53.73 24.98
CA TYR A 1184 0.75 54.40 25.35
C TYR A 1184 1.16 55.50 24.34
N PRO A 1185 1.27 56.79 24.76
CA PRO A 1185 1.60 57.88 23.85
C PRO A 1185 2.93 57.73 23.11
N TYR A 1186 3.95 57.17 23.78
CA TYR A 1186 5.27 56.95 23.18
C TYR A 1186 5.29 55.84 22.12
N ILE A 1187 4.33 54.90 22.17
CA ILE A 1187 4.14 53.88 21.12
C ILE A 1187 3.41 54.50 19.92
N ARG A 1188 2.38 55.33 20.14
CA ARG A 1188 1.71 56.07 19.05
C ARG A 1188 2.68 56.98 18.29
N ALA A 1189 3.66 57.56 18.99
CA ALA A 1189 4.70 58.39 18.39
C ALA A 1189 5.62 57.67 17.39
N ILE A 1190 5.61 56.32 17.32
CA ILE A 1190 6.36 55.53 16.35
C ILE A 1190 5.78 55.71 14.93
N VAL A 1191 4.46 55.85 14.82
CA VAL A 1191 3.73 55.96 13.53
C VAL A 1191 3.31 57.40 13.20
N SER A 1192 3.90 58.41 13.87
CA SER A 1192 3.57 59.83 13.69
C SER A 1192 3.72 60.33 12.25
N ASP A 1193 4.60 59.69 11.48
CA ASP A 1193 4.95 60.11 10.12
C ASP A 1193 4.04 59.45 9.06
N VAL A 1194 3.16 58.51 9.48
CA VAL A 1194 2.16 57.88 8.61
C VAL A 1194 1.03 58.87 8.35
N ASN A 1195 0.72 59.11 7.08
CA ASN A 1195 -0.27 60.11 6.66
C ASN A 1195 -1.29 59.52 5.67
N LYS A 1196 -2.32 60.32 5.33
CA LYS A 1196 -3.37 59.91 4.39
C LYS A 1196 -2.85 59.54 2.99
N LYS A 1197 -1.70 60.06 2.57
CA LYS A 1197 -1.10 59.71 1.26
C LYS A 1197 -0.65 58.25 1.24
N TRP A 1198 -0.06 57.76 2.34
CA TRP A 1198 0.35 56.36 2.45
C TRP A 1198 -0.86 55.43 2.55
N THR A 1199 -1.87 55.73 3.37
CA THR A 1199 -3.07 54.89 3.48
C THR A 1199 -3.84 54.80 2.17
N ASN A 1200 -3.95 55.92 1.43
CA ASN A 1200 -4.58 55.92 0.11
C ASN A 1200 -3.80 55.08 -0.91
N PHE A 1201 -2.47 55.20 -0.92
CA PHE A 1201 -1.63 54.33 -1.75
C PHE A 1201 -1.85 52.85 -1.42
N ALA A 1202 -1.81 52.50 -0.14
CA ALA A 1202 -1.95 51.12 0.32
C ALA A 1202 -3.31 50.52 -0.06
N LEU A 1203 -4.41 51.26 0.15
CA LEU A 1203 -5.76 50.82 -0.22
C LEU A 1203 -5.93 50.69 -1.74
N ASN A 1204 -5.47 51.67 -2.51
CA ASN A 1204 -5.57 51.64 -3.98
C ASN A 1204 -4.79 50.45 -4.57
N TYR A 1205 -3.64 50.11 -3.98
CA TYR A 1205 -2.86 48.97 -4.44
C TYR A 1205 -3.57 47.64 -4.16
N LEU A 1206 -4.13 47.47 -2.96
CA LEU A 1206 -4.93 46.30 -2.58
C LEU A 1206 -6.21 46.18 -3.42
N GLU A 1207 -6.92 47.29 -3.65
CA GLU A 1207 -8.14 47.32 -4.48
C GLU A 1207 -7.88 46.82 -5.90
N ALA A 1208 -6.75 47.24 -6.48
CA ALA A 1208 -6.38 46.82 -7.82
C ALA A 1208 -6.02 45.32 -7.90
N GLY A 1209 -5.54 44.71 -6.81
CA GLY A 1209 -5.28 43.27 -6.72
C GLY A 1209 -6.54 42.43 -6.39
N ALA A 1210 -7.53 43.04 -5.74
CA ALA A 1210 -8.75 42.37 -5.25
C ALA A 1210 -9.56 41.70 -6.37
N PHE A 1211 -9.61 42.29 -7.57
CA PHE A 1211 -10.33 41.70 -8.70
C PHE A 1211 -9.71 40.38 -9.19
N SER A 1212 -8.41 40.18 -8.94
CA SER A 1212 -7.63 39.08 -9.48
C SER A 1212 -7.24 38.03 -8.44
N SER A 1213 -7.54 38.23 -7.15
CA SER A 1213 -7.24 37.29 -6.07
C SER A 1213 -8.30 37.37 -4.96
N PRO A 1214 -9.00 36.26 -4.63
CA PRO A 1214 -9.96 36.24 -3.54
C PRO A 1214 -9.33 36.47 -2.16
N ALA A 1215 -8.06 36.09 -1.95
CA ALA A 1215 -7.36 36.42 -0.71
C ALA A 1215 -7.13 37.93 -0.59
N ILE A 1216 -6.61 38.58 -1.63
CA ILE A 1216 -6.40 40.04 -1.64
C ILE A 1216 -7.73 40.79 -1.52
N GLU A 1217 -8.81 40.29 -2.14
CA GLU A 1217 -10.15 40.87 -1.98
C GLU A 1217 -10.59 40.89 -0.51
N GLN A 1218 -10.29 39.82 0.22
CA GLN A 1218 -10.58 39.73 1.63
C GLN A 1218 -9.69 40.67 2.47
N ASP A 1219 -8.40 40.73 2.16
CA ASP A 1219 -7.46 41.65 2.80
C ASP A 1219 -7.87 43.09 2.60
N PHE A 1220 -8.31 43.46 1.39
CA PHE A 1220 -8.79 44.80 1.06
C PHE A 1220 -10.03 45.18 1.90
N LYS A 1221 -11.00 44.28 2.07
CA LYS A 1221 -12.18 44.51 2.91
C LYS A 1221 -11.79 44.82 4.35
N ILE A 1222 -10.82 44.10 4.90
CA ILE A 1222 -10.32 44.33 6.26
C ILE A 1222 -9.53 45.65 6.32
N ALA A 1223 -8.57 45.84 5.41
CA ALA A 1223 -7.72 47.02 5.33
C ALA A 1223 -8.53 48.32 5.23
N LYS A 1224 -9.63 48.31 4.45
CA LYS A 1224 -10.52 49.47 4.30
C LYS A 1224 -11.08 49.94 5.65
N ILE A 1225 -11.51 49.01 6.51
CA ILE A 1225 -12.03 49.32 7.85
C ILE A 1225 -10.91 49.89 8.73
N LEU A 1226 -9.73 49.26 8.72
CA LEU A 1226 -8.60 49.69 9.57
C LEU A 1226 -8.08 51.09 9.19
N CYS A 1227 -7.95 51.36 7.88
CA CYS A 1227 -7.47 52.65 7.39
C CYS A 1227 -8.42 53.82 7.65
N GLU A 1228 -9.74 53.59 7.69
CA GLU A 1228 -10.73 54.62 8.08
C GLU A 1228 -10.50 55.13 9.51
N ASP A 1229 -10.04 54.26 10.40
CA ASP A 1229 -9.77 54.59 11.79
C ASP A 1229 -8.35 55.16 11.99
N ILE A 1230 -7.35 54.70 11.22
CA ILE A 1230 -6.03 55.36 11.18
C ILE A 1230 -6.17 56.84 10.81
N GLY A 1231 -7.05 57.17 9.86
CA GLY A 1231 -7.25 58.54 9.38
C GLY A 1231 -8.00 59.50 10.33
N LYS A 1232 -8.51 59.00 11.46
CA LYS A 1232 -9.24 59.77 12.50
C LYS A 1232 -8.36 60.13 13.71
N ILE A 1233 -7.20 59.47 13.86
CA ILE A 1233 -6.22 59.63 14.95
C ILE A 1233 -5.13 60.59 14.49
#